data_AF-A0A518WJ17-F1
#
_entry.id   AF-A0A518WJ17-F1
#
_cell.length_a   1.000
_cell.length_b   1.000
_cell.length_c   1.000
_cell.angle_alpha   90.00
_cell.angle_beta   90.00
_cell.angle_gamma   90.00
#
_symmetry.space_group_name_H-M   'P 1'
#
loop_
_entity.id
_entity.type
_entity.pdbx_description
1 polymer ?
#
loop_
_entity_poly.entity_id
_entity_poly.type
_entity_poly.pdbx_seq_one_letter_code
_entity_poly.pdbx_strand_id
1 'polypeptide(L)'
;MSHLIPLGGTGWSVWRDVVLRSAGFPAAGLDRFAAPGAAAAADGVLAGEVPPEVFGKILGAAFLESSAVAGEIAADPLLREAITWQNPDMLAALDGLLRTDPAVRNSPRRKREARLLRYWQRYCGKAETIGFFGPVCWGVFDPAHPGAELRPGPALVTRRQVFFEAWALTEYADRLADDLAVRRWWAPMRQPHLTVEDRRLRRPLHPPIALTATEARLLADCDGRTPAVELVRRLHADGLVHRVDDGYLLLDRWVERGQLSWGANLPVSPDAERVLADRIAAIGDDQARAGAAAGFDRLRAARDEVAAAAGDPDRLAAALAGLNTEFTAVTGRPATRHRGQMYAGRTVCYEDSARDLEFRLGAPVLDALAAPLAVVLQAARWLTAEIGVGVTTLLAELHDELAADGPVRLADIWSLAQGTLVAPHGPVAAAGAELTERWARLFGLRDLPADCVELRLSAADLAGQVHAVFPADRPGWPSARLHNPDVQIAAASPQALARGEFLLVLGELHPAAMAFDSAVLSMFHPDPAALRADLDTDLGPTRLRVLWPESFPRRATRTTYGLPGPTDRELGIDTAQGADVDRLVAATAVTVSYDGDELVAVFPDGARWPLVEVFAQVLGALLLDAFKLLDPAPHMPRIVIDRLVVARRTWRTTVGASGLAGHPDETARYLAVRRFRAAADLPERVFVKVGTEVKPCYVDLTGPLYAQSLCAMVDTAVRTGPDVPLVVTELLPTPADSWVPDAAGRGHVSELRLLITDPATYPGVEPASHRGADPATVRGVQ
;
A
#
# COMPACT_ATOMS: atom_id res chain seq x y z
N MET A 1 5.49 -5.57 29.61
CA MET A 1 5.86 -6.87 29.00
C MET A 1 6.60 -6.57 27.72
N SER A 2 7.53 -7.41 27.27
CA SER A 2 8.20 -7.22 25.97
C SER A 2 7.17 -7.23 24.83
N HIS A 3 7.35 -6.32 23.86
CA HIS A 3 6.59 -6.32 22.61
C HIS A 3 7.00 -7.48 21.70
N LEU A 4 8.21 -8.02 21.85
CA LEU A 4 8.68 -9.19 21.12
C LEU A 4 8.29 -10.50 21.82
N ILE A 5 7.79 -11.45 21.02
CA ILE A 5 7.53 -12.85 21.37
C ILE A 5 8.46 -13.73 20.53
N PRO A 6 9.29 -14.59 21.15
CA PRO A 6 10.12 -15.53 20.40
C PRO A 6 9.29 -16.47 19.52
N LEU A 7 9.70 -16.65 18.26
CA LEU A 7 9.13 -17.66 17.36
C LEU A 7 9.79 -19.01 17.63
N GLY A 8 9.34 -19.69 18.68
CA GLY A 8 9.92 -20.95 19.13
C GLY A 8 11.43 -20.82 19.40
N GLY A 9 12.21 -21.81 18.96
CA GLY A 9 13.67 -21.82 19.07
C GLY A 9 14.42 -21.23 17.87
N THR A 10 13.75 -20.46 17.00
CA THR A 10 14.32 -20.03 15.71
C THR A 10 15.26 -18.82 15.78
N GLY A 11 15.29 -18.13 16.92
CA GLY A 11 16.00 -16.86 17.11
C GLY A 11 15.22 -15.63 16.64
N TRP A 12 14.28 -15.79 15.70
CA TRP A 12 13.37 -14.72 15.26
C TRP A 12 12.33 -14.39 16.32
N SER A 13 11.86 -13.15 16.33
CA SER A 13 10.74 -12.73 17.19
C SER A 13 9.62 -12.12 16.37
N VAL A 14 8.37 -12.39 16.75
CA VAL A 14 7.19 -11.71 16.23
C VAL A 14 6.76 -10.65 17.23
N TRP A 15 6.27 -9.52 16.72
CA TRP A 15 5.62 -8.52 17.56
C TRP A 15 4.34 -9.09 18.17
N ARG A 16 4.06 -8.69 19.42
CA ARG A 16 2.86 -9.07 20.15
C ARG A 16 1.62 -8.52 19.45
N ASP A 17 1.67 -7.26 19.03
CA ASP A 17 0.59 -6.66 18.28
C ASP A 17 0.53 -7.23 16.86
N VAL A 18 -0.69 -7.53 16.43
CA VAL A 18 -0.99 -8.08 15.11
C VAL A 18 -2.18 -7.37 14.52
N VAL A 19 -2.09 -7.06 13.23
CA VAL A 19 -3.21 -6.49 12.47
C VAL A 19 -3.93 -7.59 11.74
N LEU A 20 -5.25 -7.69 11.92
CA LEU A 20 -6.13 -8.49 11.10
C LEU A 20 -6.86 -7.58 10.12
N ARG A 21 -6.65 -7.81 8.83
CA ARG A 21 -7.45 -7.23 7.75
C ARG A 21 -8.59 -8.19 7.42
N SER A 22 -9.79 -7.67 7.19
CA SER A 22 -10.93 -8.52 6.86
C SER A 22 -11.76 -7.95 5.71
N ALA A 23 -12.41 -8.82 4.95
CA ALA A 23 -13.46 -8.44 4.02
C ALA A 23 -14.69 -7.92 4.79
N GLY A 24 -15.35 -6.89 4.26
CA GLY A 24 -16.58 -6.35 4.85
C GLY A 24 -17.81 -7.24 4.71
N PHE A 25 -17.80 -8.14 3.73
CA PHE A 25 -18.91 -9.03 3.44
C PHE A 25 -18.51 -10.49 3.71
N PRO A 26 -19.45 -11.35 4.14
CA PRO A 26 -19.15 -12.74 4.43
C PRO A 26 -18.56 -13.49 3.23
N ALA A 27 -17.58 -14.36 3.48
CA ALA A 27 -16.91 -15.14 2.44
C ALA A 27 -17.88 -16.05 1.68
N ALA A 28 -18.91 -16.57 2.36
CA ALA A 28 -19.98 -17.37 1.75
C ALA A 28 -20.75 -16.63 0.64
N GLY A 29 -20.63 -15.30 0.57
CA GLY A 29 -21.14 -14.51 -0.55
C GLY A 29 -20.55 -14.95 -1.90
N LEU A 30 -19.33 -15.49 -1.94
CA LEU A 30 -18.70 -16.00 -3.15
C LEU A 30 -19.47 -17.17 -3.79
N ASP A 31 -20.21 -17.94 -2.99
CA ASP A 31 -20.91 -19.15 -3.41
C ASP A 31 -22.32 -18.86 -3.96
N ARG A 32 -22.78 -17.61 -3.84
CA ARG A 32 -24.15 -17.18 -4.22
C ARG A 32 -24.47 -17.34 -5.72
N PHE A 33 -23.44 -17.45 -6.56
CA PHE A 33 -23.59 -17.63 -8.02
C PHE A 33 -23.05 -19.00 -8.49
N ALA A 34 -22.80 -19.94 -7.58
CA ALA A 34 -22.41 -21.30 -7.94
C ALA A 34 -23.60 -22.04 -8.59
N ALA A 35 -23.32 -22.91 -9.56
CA ALA A 35 -24.34 -23.72 -10.21
C ALA A 35 -23.82 -25.14 -10.52
N PRO A 36 -23.51 -25.96 -9.49
CA PRO A 36 -22.93 -27.29 -9.67
C PRO A 36 -23.77 -28.22 -10.55
N GLY A 37 -25.11 -28.09 -10.51
CA GLY A 37 -26.00 -28.85 -11.40
C GLY A 37 -25.84 -28.49 -12.88
N ALA A 38 -25.62 -27.20 -13.20
CA ALA A 38 -25.35 -26.77 -14.57
C ALA A 38 -23.96 -27.21 -15.03
N ALA A 39 -22.98 -27.24 -14.13
CA ALA A 39 -21.63 -27.76 -14.41
C ALA A 39 -21.68 -29.25 -14.76
N ALA A 40 -22.31 -30.06 -13.91
CA ALA A 40 -22.47 -31.50 -14.15
C ALA A 40 -23.19 -31.79 -15.48
N ALA A 41 -24.25 -31.04 -15.80
CA ALA A 41 -24.95 -31.19 -17.07
C ALA A 41 -24.08 -30.81 -18.29
N ALA A 42 -23.28 -29.75 -18.19
CA ALA A 42 -22.36 -29.35 -19.26
C ALA A 42 -21.24 -30.37 -19.47
N ASP A 43 -20.66 -30.90 -18.38
CA ASP A 43 -19.62 -31.92 -18.46
C ASP A 43 -20.19 -33.20 -19.09
N GLY A 44 -21.43 -33.57 -18.76
CA GLY A 44 -22.16 -34.66 -19.42
C GLY A 44 -22.43 -34.41 -20.91
N VAL A 45 -22.71 -33.18 -21.34
CA VAL A 45 -22.82 -32.84 -22.78
C VAL A 45 -21.47 -33.00 -23.47
N LEU A 46 -20.37 -32.54 -22.86
CA LEU A 46 -19.02 -32.67 -23.41
C LEU A 46 -18.57 -34.14 -23.52
N ALA A 47 -19.06 -35.01 -22.63
CA ALA A 47 -18.84 -36.45 -22.67
C ALA A 47 -19.82 -37.22 -23.59
N GLY A 48 -20.86 -36.55 -24.13
CA GLY A 48 -21.89 -37.18 -24.96
C GLY A 48 -22.97 -37.95 -24.17
N GLU A 49 -23.04 -37.76 -22.85
CA GLU A 49 -23.95 -38.45 -21.94
C GLU A 49 -25.29 -37.72 -21.75
N VAL A 50 -25.29 -36.39 -21.93
CA VAL A 50 -26.47 -35.53 -21.76
C VAL A 50 -26.86 -34.89 -23.10
N PRO A 51 -28.14 -34.95 -23.52
CA PRO A 51 -28.60 -34.27 -24.72
C PRO A 51 -28.49 -32.73 -24.60
N PRO A 52 -28.06 -32.01 -25.66
CA PRO A 52 -27.94 -30.54 -25.64
C PRO A 52 -29.22 -29.81 -25.23
N GLU A 53 -30.41 -30.33 -25.57
CA GLU A 53 -31.70 -29.72 -25.23
C GLU A 53 -32.00 -29.77 -23.73
N VAL A 54 -31.59 -30.85 -23.06
CA VAL A 54 -31.74 -31.00 -21.60
C VAL A 54 -30.81 -30.02 -20.90
N PHE A 55 -29.55 -29.96 -21.34
CA PHE A 55 -28.57 -29.01 -20.82
C PHE A 55 -29.01 -27.56 -21.03
N GLY A 56 -29.54 -27.20 -22.20
CA GLY A 56 -30.04 -25.85 -22.47
C GLY A 56 -31.12 -25.39 -21.48
N LYS A 57 -32.02 -26.30 -21.07
CA LYS A 57 -33.03 -26.02 -20.03
C LYS A 57 -32.40 -25.80 -18.65
N ILE A 58 -31.44 -26.65 -18.26
CA ILE A 58 -30.74 -26.55 -16.98
C ILE A 58 -29.93 -25.26 -16.91
N LEU A 59 -29.18 -24.93 -17.97
CA LEU A 59 -28.40 -23.70 -18.05
C LEU A 59 -29.31 -22.46 -18.02
N GLY A 60 -30.45 -22.49 -18.72
CA GLY A 60 -31.44 -21.43 -18.68
C GLY A 60 -31.98 -21.18 -17.27
N ALA A 61 -32.30 -22.24 -16.53
CA ALA A 61 -32.73 -22.14 -15.14
C ALA A 61 -31.64 -21.56 -14.23
N ALA A 62 -30.38 -21.99 -14.40
CA ALA A 62 -29.24 -21.46 -13.64
C ALA A 62 -28.99 -19.96 -13.90
N PHE A 63 -29.19 -19.49 -15.14
CA PHE A 63 -29.13 -18.06 -15.45
C PHE A 63 -30.26 -17.27 -14.80
N LEU A 64 -31.48 -17.82 -14.77
CA LEU A 64 -32.62 -17.19 -14.11
C LEU A 64 -32.36 -17.05 -12.61
N GLU A 65 -31.91 -18.13 -11.96
CA GLU A 65 -31.55 -18.14 -10.54
C GLU A 65 -30.45 -17.11 -10.25
N SER A 66 -29.37 -17.13 -11.02
CA SER A 66 -28.30 -16.12 -10.90
C SER A 66 -28.81 -14.69 -11.08
N SER A 67 -29.81 -14.48 -11.95
CA SER A 67 -30.39 -13.16 -12.20
C SER A 67 -31.29 -12.69 -11.06
N ALA A 68 -31.99 -13.62 -10.40
CA ALA A 68 -32.76 -13.34 -9.18
C ALA A 68 -31.81 -12.97 -8.03
N VAL A 69 -30.75 -13.76 -7.83
CA VAL A 69 -29.70 -13.47 -6.83
C VAL A 69 -29.04 -12.11 -7.08
N ALA A 70 -28.77 -11.75 -8.34
CA ALA A 70 -28.26 -10.43 -8.69
C ALA A 70 -29.23 -9.30 -8.30
N GLY A 71 -30.55 -9.54 -8.37
CA GLY A 71 -31.57 -8.60 -7.91
C GLY A 71 -31.55 -8.42 -6.39
N GLU A 72 -31.47 -9.52 -5.64
CA GLU A 72 -31.35 -9.50 -4.17
C GLU A 72 -30.11 -8.72 -3.72
N ILE A 73 -28.96 -9.05 -4.31
CA ILE A 73 -27.69 -8.39 -4.00
C ILE A 73 -27.73 -6.91 -4.39
N ALA A 74 -28.34 -6.54 -5.52
CA ALA A 74 -28.46 -5.14 -5.94
C ALA A 74 -29.35 -4.29 -4.99
N ALA A 75 -30.22 -4.93 -4.22
CA ALA A 75 -31.06 -4.28 -3.20
C ALA A 75 -30.37 -4.17 -1.83
N ASP A 76 -29.24 -4.87 -1.61
CA ASP A 76 -28.54 -4.87 -0.33
C ASP A 76 -28.03 -3.45 0.02
N PRO A 77 -28.49 -2.84 1.12
CA PRO A 77 -28.10 -1.48 1.49
C PRO A 77 -26.61 -1.36 1.79
N LEU A 78 -25.97 -2.38 2.36
CA LEU A 78 -24.53 -2.36 2.64
C LEU A 78 -23.73 -2.41 1.33
N LEU A 79 -24.17 -3.21 0.36
CA LEU A 79 -23.52 -3.21 -0.96
C LEU A 79 -23.65 -1.84 -1.63
N ARG A 80 -24.86 -1.26 -1.60
CA ARG A 80 -25.11 0.06 -2.17
C ARG A 80 -24.22 1.10 -1.52
N GLU A 81 -24.09 1.09 -0.19
CA GLU A 81 -23.23 2.03 0.55
C GLU A 81 -21.75 1.87 0.15
N ALA A 82 -21.25 0.63 0.09
CA ALA A 82 -19.87 0.37 -0.33
C ALA A 82 -19.62 0.83 -1.79
N ILE A 83 -20.58 0.61 -2.69
CA ILE A 83 -20.51 1.11 -4.07
C ILE A 83 -20.57 2.64 -4.12
N THR A 84 -21.40 3.29 -3.30
CA THR A 84 -21.48 4.76 -3.22
C THR A 84 -20.11 5.36 -2.90
N TRP A 85 -19.36 4.78 -1.96
CA TRP A 85 -17.99 5.23 -1.68
C TRP A 85 -17.01 5.05 -2.84
N GLN A 86 -17.09 3.94 -3.58
CA GLN A 86 -16.08 3.63 -4.61
C GLN A 86 -16.40 4.19 -6.00
N ASN A 87 -17.66 4.12 -6.40
CA ASN A 87 -18.17 4.41 -7.74
C ASN A 87 -19.70 4.64 -7.76
N PRO A 88 -20.17 5.86 -7.43
CA PRO A 88 -21.59 6.22 -7.45
C PRO A 88 -22.30 5.95 -8.79
N ASP A 89 -21.61 6.08 -9.93
CA ASP A 89 -22.18 5.81 -11.26
C ASP A 89 -22.71 4.37 -11.39
N MET A 90 -22.19 3.44 -10.57
CA MET A 90 -22.62 2.05 -10.57
C MET A 90 -24.01 1.86 -9.92
N LEU A 91 -24.51 2.81 -9.11
CA LEU A 91 -25.86 2.73 -8.52
C LEU A 91 -26.94 2.67 -9.61
N ALA A 92 -26.79 3.42 -10.70
CA ALA A 92 -27.73 3.37 -11.83
C ALA A 92 -27.80 1.96 -12.48
N ALA A 93 -26.71 1.20 -12.44
CA ALA A 93 -26.69 -0.18 -12.89
C ALA A 93 -27.42 -1.11 -11.91
N LEU A 94 -27.28 -0.90 -10.60
CA LEU A 94 -28.04 -1.63 -9.58
C LEU A 94 -29.54 -1.37 -9.70
N ASP A 95 -29.95 -0.11 -9.79
CA ASP A 95 -31.36 0.24 -9.96
C ASP A 95 -31.93 -0.32 -11.28
N GLY A 96 -31.10 -0.39 -12.32
CA GLY A 96 -31.44 -1.01 -13.57
C GLY A 96 -31.69 -2.53 -13.47
N LEU A 97 -31.09 -3.22 -12.49
CA LEU A 97 -31.39 -4.62 -12.19
C LEU A 97 -32.72 -4.76 -11.44
N LEU A 98 -32.97 -3.86 -10.49
CA LEU A 98 -34.20 -3.84 -9.69
C LEU A 98 -35.45 -3.49 -10.51
N ARG A 99 -35.30 -2.64 -11.53
CA ARG A 99 -36.42 -2.23 -12.42
C ARG A 99 -36.73 -3.21 -13.55
N THR A 100 -35.96 -4.28 -13.74
CA THR A 100 -36.14 -5.20 -14.87
C THR A 100 -36.41 -6.62 -14.40
N ASP A 101 -37.22 -7.36 -15.15
CA ASP A 101 -37.56 -8.74 -14.86
C ASP A 101 -36.32 -9.65 -14.98
N PRO A 102 -35.94 -10.43 -13.94
CA PRO A 102 -34.87 -11.42 -14.01
C PRO A 102 -35.06 -12.51 -15.08
N ALA A 103 -36.30 -12.78 -15.50
CA ALA A 103 -36.59 -13.70 -16.60
C ALA A 103 -36.16 -13.17 -17.97
N VAL A 104 -35.96 -11.86 -18.11
CA VAL A 104 -35.64 -11.20 -19.40
C VAL A 104 -34.19 -10.69 -19.40
N ARG A 105 -33.24 -11.58 -19.71
CA ARG A 105 -31.80 -11.26 -19.78
C ARG A 105 -31.36 -10.67 -21.12
N ASN A 106 -31.83 -9.47 -21.42
CA ASN A 106 -31.36 -8.71 -22.58
C ASN A 106 -29.91 -8.19 -22.42
N SER A 107 -29.33 -7.65 -23.50
CA SER A 107 -27.95 -7.13 -23.50
C SER A 107 -27.65 -6.11 -22.38
N PRO A 108 -28.52 -5.11 -22.09
CA PRO A 108 -28.35 -4.23 -20.94
C PRO A 108 -28.28 -4.95 -19.59
N ARG A 109 -29.18 -5.90 -19.32
CA ARG A 109 -29.20 -6.65 -18.06
C ARG A 109 -27.90 -7.44 -17.87
N ARG A 110 -27.46 -8.18 -18.90
CA ARG A 110 -26.21 -8.96 -18.87
C ARG A 110 -24.99 -8.11 -18.52
N LYS A 111 -24.90 -6.88 -19.06
CA LYS A 111 -23.81 -5.95 -18.74
C LYS A 111 -23.85 -5.49 -17.27
N ARG A 112 -25.04 -5.28 -16.71
CA ARG A 112 -25.21 -4.88 -15.30
C ARG A 112 -24.86 -6.01 -14.36
N GLU A 113 -25.32 -7.23 -14.63
CA GLU A 113 -24.99 -8.44 -13.87
C GLU A 113 -23.48 -8.69 -13.82
N ALA A 114 -22.80 -8.62 -14.97
CA ALA A 114 -21.35 -8.80 -15.01
C ALA A 114 -20.58 -7.73 -14.22
N ARG A 115 -21.10 -6.49 -14.16
CA ARG A 115 -20.50 -5.42 -13.34
C ARG A 115 -20.74 -5.66 -11.85
N LEU A 116 -21.97 -5.99 -11.47
CA LEU A 116 -22.33 -6.33 -10.10
C LEU A 116 -21.47 -7.49 -9.58
N LEU A 117 -21.34 -8.55 -10.37
CA LEU A 117 -20.57 -9.74 -10.03
C LEU A 117 -19.12 -9.41 -9.66
N ARG A 118 -18.46 -8.48 -10.38
CA ARG A 118 -17.08 -8.05 -10.11
C ARG A 118 -16.93 -7.28 -8.80
N TYR A 119 -17.92 -6.47 -8.42
CA TYR A 119 -17.91 -5.79 -7.12
C TYR A 119 -18.20 -6.78 -5.99
N TRP A 120 -19.25 -7.61 -6.14
CA TRP A 120 -19.66 -8.57 -5.13
C TRP A 120 -18.54 -9.52 -4.72
N GLN A 121 -17.86 -10.13 -5.71
CA GLN A 121 -16.75 -11.04 -5.42
C GLN A 121 -15.57 -10.34 -4.72
N ARG A 122 -15.33 -9.05 -5.02
CA ARG A 122 -14.24 -8.28 -4.42
C ARG A 122 -14.54 -8.02 -2.95
N TYR A 123 -15.78 -7.67 -2.66
CA TYR A 123 -16.26 -7.40 -1.30
C TYR A 123 -16.32 -8.62 -0.40
N CYS A 124 -16.56 -9.81 -0.96
CA CYS A 124 -16.58 -11.07 -0.19
C CYS A 124 -15.21 -11.76 -0.12
N GLY A 125 -14.40 -11.61 -1.17
CA GLY A 125 -13.22 -12.44 -1.41
C GLY A 125 -11.86 -11.76 -1.18
N LYS A 126 -11.82 -10.48 -0.77
CA LYS A 126 -10.57 -9.76 -0.56
C LYS A 126 -10.58 -8.97 0.74
N ALA A 127 -9.54 -9.18 1.55
CA ALA A 127 -9.24 -8.39 2.74
C ALA A 127 -8.52 -7.08 2.38
N GLU A 128 -9.18 -6.22 1.60
CA GLU A 128 -8.64 -4.89 1.30
C GLU A 128 -8.76 -3.99 2.53
N THR A 129 -7.83 -3.06 2.73
CA THR A 129 -7.92 -2.09 3.81
C THR A 129 -8.51 -0.81 3.27
N ILE A 130 -9.82 -0.58 3.43
CA ILE A 130 -10.53 0.68 3.09
C ILE A 130 -11.98 0.65 3.58
N GLY A 131 -12.41 1.70 4.28
CA GLY A 131 -13.78 1.87 4.76
C GLY A 131 -14.31 0.70 5.59
N PHE A 132 -15.63 0.67 5.80
CA PHE A 132 -16.28 -0.42 6.54
C PHE A 132 -16.24 -1.77 5.80
N PHE A 133 -16.04 -1.74 4.47
CA PHE A 133 -15.98 -2.94 3.64
C PHE A 133 -14.58 -3.57 3.57
N GLY A 134 -13.64 -2.99 4.32
CA GLY A 134 -12.26 -3.43 4.48
C GLY A 134 -11.64 -2.91 5.78
N PRO A 135 -12.24 -3.20 6.96
CA PRO A 135 -11.87 -2.54 8.20
C PRO A 135 -10.57 -3.11 8.80
N VAL A 136 -9.87 -2.28 9.57
CA VAL A 136 -8.65 -2.63 10.32
C VAL A 136 -9.02 -3.18 11.69
N CYS A 137 -8.38 -4.27 12.12
CA CYS A 137 -8.58 -4.84 13.45
C CYS A 137 -7.21 -5.07 14.10
N TRP A 138 -6.99 -4.51 15.28
CA TRP A 138 -5.80 -4.80 16.08
C TRP A 138 -6.12 -5.88 17.12
N GLY A 139 -5.18 -6.79 17.31
CA GLY A 139 -5.25 -7.83 18.33
C GLY A 139 -3.84 -8.22 18.77
N VAL A 140 -3.75 -9.29 19.56
CA VAL A 140 -2.48 -9.69 20.17
C VAL A 140 -2.18 -11.17 20.04
N PHE A 141 -0.90 -11.50 19.97
CA PHE A 141 -0.40 -12.82 20.29
C PHE A 141 -0.24 -12.98 21.81
N ASP A 142 -0.68 -14.12 22.32
CA ASP A 142 -0.52 -14.51 23.71
C ASP A 142 0.00 -15.95 23.79
N PRO A 143 1.31 -16.17 24.01
CA PRO A 143 1.89 -17.51 24.01
C PRO A 143 1.37 -18.39 25.16
N ALA A 144 0.76 -17.80 26.20
CA ALA A 144 0.14 -18.56 27.29
C ALA A 144 -1.27 -19.06 26.94
N HIS A 145 -1.90 -18.53 25.88
CA HIS A 145 -3.24 -18.91 25.49
C HIS A 145 -3.23 -20.22 24.64
N PRO A 146 -4.07 -21.22 24.95
CA PRO A 146 -4.01 -22.54 24.31
C PRO A 146 -4.69 -22.63 22.93
N GLY A 147 -5.25 -21.53 22.41
CA GLY A 147 -6.00 -21.52 21.15
C GLY A 147 -6.18 -20.11 20.59
N ALA A 148 -7.30 -19.86 19.90
CA ALA A 148 -7.69 -18.51 19.49
C ALA A 148 -8.94 -18.07 20.24
N GLU A 149 -8.97 -16.81 20.66
CA GLU A 149 -10.14 -16.17 21.24
C GLU A 149 -10.60 -15.04 20.33
N LEU A 150 -11.89 -15.04 19.99
CA LEU A 150 -12.52 -14.02 19.16
C LEU A 150 -13.83 -13.61 19.82
N ARG A 151 -14.02 -12.31 20.01
CA ARG A 151 -15.23 -11.72 20.54
C ARG A 151 -15.73 -10.67 19.55
N PRO A 152 -16.56 -11.07 18.56
CA PRO A 152 -17.20 -10.10 17.68
C PRO A 152 -18.16 -9.26 18.52
N GLY A 153 -18.13 -7.94 18.34
CA GLY A 153 -19.16 -7.08 18.91
C GLY A 153 -20.46 -7.13 18.11
N PRO A 154 -21.47 -6.32 18.48
CA PRO A 154 -22.80 -6.36 17.88
C PRO A 154 -22.84 -5.85 16.43
N ALA A 155 -21.82 -5.10 15.98
CA ALA A 155 -21.73 -4.55 14.64
C ALA A 155 -20.55 -5.15 13.86
N LEU A 156 -20.36 -4.72 12.60
CA LEU A 156 -19.15 -5.07 11.83
C LEU A 156 -17.96 -4.17 12.21
N VAL A 157 -18.23 -2.90 12.50
CA VAL A 157 -17.23 -1.85 12.76
C VAL A 157 -17.57 -1.07 14.01
N THR A 158 -16.57 -0.74 14.83
CA THR A 158 -16.70 0.07 16.07
C THR A 158 -16.53 1.56 15.80
N ARG A 159 -15.74 1.90 14.78
CA ARG A 159 -15.35 3.28 14.48
C ARG A 159 -15.27 3.47 12.98
N ARG A 160 -15.82 4.58 12.50
CA ARG A 160 -15.71 5.05 11.12
C ARG A 160 -15.16 6.48 11.15
N GLN A 161 -14.21 6.80 10.29
CA GLN A 161 -13.64 8.14 10.20
C GLN A 161 -13.53 8.57 8.75
N VAL A 162 -14.06 9.77 8.47
CA VAL A 162 -13.99 10.40 7.15
C VAL A 162 -12.92 11.50 7.19
N PHE A 163 -11.97 11.40 6.26
CA PHE A 163 -10.88 12.38 6.10
C PHE A 163 -10.97 13.04 4.74
N PHE A 164 -10.54 14.29 4.66
CA PHE A 164 -10.18 14.85 3.37
C PHE A 164 -8.96 14.12 2.80
N GLU A 165 -8.91 13.99 1.48
CA GLU A 165 -7.65 13.72 0.80
C GLU A 165 -6.78 14.99 0.82
N ALA A 166 -5.49 14.85 1.10
CA ALA A 166 -4.56 15.97 1.23
C ALA A 166 -4.49 16.84 -0.04
N TRP A 167 -4.68 16.24 -1.23
CA TRP A 167 -4.72 16.99 -2.48
C TRP A 167 -5.90 17.97 -2.53
N ALA A 168 -7.06 17.60 -1.98
CA ALA A 168 -8.24 18.45 -2.00
C ALA A 168 -8.02 19.68 -1.11
N LEU A 169 -7.38 19.50 0.04
CA LEU A 169 -6.98 20.59 0.92
C LEU A 169 -5.91 21.47 0.28
N THR A 170 -4.98 20.88 -0.47
CA THR A 170 -3.95 21.60 -1.23
C THR A 170 -4.58 22.47 -2.31
N GLU A 171 -5.52 21.94 -3.10
CA GLU A 171 -6.26 22.73 -4.10
C GLU A 171 -7.04 23.90 -3.50
N TYR A 172 -7.64 23.70 -2.32
CA TYR A 172 -8.30 24.79 -1.60
C TYR A 172 -7.29 25.86 -1.14
N ALA A 173 -6.15 25.43 -0.58
CA ALA A 173 -5.10 26.34 -0.15
C ALA A 173 -4.45 27.11 -1.32
N ASP A 174 -4.27 26.46 -2.46
CA ASP A 174 -3.76 27.07 -3.69
C ASP A 174 -4.77 28.09 -4.24
N ARG A 175 -6.07 27.77 -4.22
CA ARG A 175 -7.11 28.74 -4.59
C ARG A 175 -7.11 29.96 -3.66
N LEU A 176 -6.88 29.78 -2.36
CA LEU A 176 -6.72 30.90 -1.43
C LEU A 176 -5.49 31.75 -1.78
N ALA A 177 -4.41 31.13 -2.23
CA ALA A 177 -3.19 31.83 -2.64
C ALA A 177 -3.36 32.69 -3.91
N ASP A 178 -4.42 32.52 -4.70
CA ASP A 178 -4.73 33.43 -5.82
C ASP A 178 -5.06 34.86 -5.34
N ASP A 179 -5.55 35.00 -4.10
CA ASP A 179 -5.73 36.30 -3.46
C ASP A 179 -4.42 36.72 -2.77
N LEU A 180 -3.80 37.80 -3.26
CA LEU A 180 -2.58 38.35 -2.66
C LEU A 180 -2.77 38.77 -1.20
N ALA A 181 -3.98 39.15 -0.78
CA ALA A 181 -4.27 39.46 0.61
C ALA A 181 -4.11 38.24 1.52
N VAL A 182 -4.29 37.02 1.00
CA VAL A 182 -4.05 35.75 1.72
C VAL A 182 -2.64 35.25 1.46
N ARG A 183 -2.17 35.20 0.20
CA ARG A 183 -0.86 34.64 -0.18
C ARG A 183 0.31 35.27 0.58
N ARG A 184 0.22 36.55 0.91
CA ARG A 184 1.23 37.28 1.70
C ARG A 184 1.38 36.76 3.13
N TRP A 185 0.39 36.04 3.65
CA TRP A 185 0.44 35.38 4.96
C TRP A 185 0.99 33.96 4.90
N TRP A 186 1.09 33.37 3.70
CA TRP A 186 1.83 32.12 3.52
C TRP A 186 3.32 32.35 3.72
N ALA A 187 3.95 31.40 4.40
CA ALA A 187 5.37 31.42 4.66
C ALA A 187 6.11 30.80 3.47
N PRO A 188 6.90 31.59 2.71
CA PRO A 188 7.72 31.04 1.65
C PRO A 188 8.78 30.12 2.23
N MET A 189 9.09 29.06 1.51
CA MET A 189 10.05 28.04 1.92
C MET A 189 10.92 27.64 0.74
N ARG A 190 12.24 27.52 0.97
CA ARG A 190 13.15 26.92 -0.01
C ARG A 190 12.69 25.50 -0.35
N GLN A 191 12.90 25.05 -1.59
CA GLN A 191 12.68 23.64 -1.88
C GLN A 191 13.49 22.76 -0.92
N PRO A 192 12.93 21.65 -0.42
CA PRO A 192 13.43 21.00 0.78
C PRO A 192 14.80 20.34 0.60
N HIS A 193 15.24 20.14 -0.64
CA HIS A 193 16.57 19.60 -0.96
C HIS A 193 17.67 20.65 -1.11
N LEU A 194 17.33 21.95 -1.10
CA LEU A 194 18.26 23.04 -1.38
C LEU A 194 18.85 23.67 -0.11
N THR A 195 20.09 24.14 -0.22
CA THR A 195 20.79 24.90 0.84
C THR A 195 21.31 26.22 0.31
N VAL A 196 21.35 27.21 1.20
CA VAL A 196 22.01 28.50 0.97
C VAL A 196 23.18 28.64 1.94
N GLU A 197 24.39 28.79 1.41
CA GLU A 197 25.63 28.91 2.16
C GLU A 197 26.55 29.89 1.43
N ASP A 198 27.23 30.80 2.14
CA ASP A 198 28.17 31.77 1.54
C ASP A 198 27.62 32.54 0.33
N ARG A 199 26.35 32.95 0.40
CA ARG A 199 25.61 33.60 -0.70
C ARG A 199 25.58 32.76 -1.98
N ARG A 200 25.51 31.44 -1.84
CA ARG A 200 25.35 30.50 -2.94
C ARG A 200 24.19 29.56 -2.66
N LEU A 201 23.31 29.40 -3.63
CA LEU A 201 22.26 28.37 -3.61
C LEU A 201 22.82 27.10 -4.23
N ARG A 202 22.92 26.02 -3.44
CA ARG A 202 23.40 24.72 -3.91
C ARG A 202 22.24 23.89 -4.44
N ARG A 203 22.46 23.18 -5.54
CA ARG A 203 21.50 22.31 -6.22
C ARG A 203 22.18 21.00 -6.62
N PRO A 204 21.46 19.88 -6.69
CA PRO A 204 22.03 18.60 -7.14
C PRO A 204 22.58 18.72 -8.56
N LEU A 205 23.72 18.10 -8.84
CA LEU A 205 24.36 17.94 -10.15
C LEU A 205 24.64 19.24 -10.92
N HIS A 206 24.59 20.39 -10.24
CA HIS A 206 24.74 21.69 -10.86
C HIS A 206 25.66 22.61 -10.04
N PRO A 207 26.46 23.45 -10.71
CA PRO A 207 27.20 24.50 -10.01
C PRO A 207 26.28 25.38 -9.15
N PRO A 208 26.72 25.80 -7.94
CA PRO A 208 25.94 26.69 -7.10
C PRO A 208 25.61 28.01 -7.80
N ILE A 209 24.40 28.52 -7.60
CA ILE A 209 24.00 29.83 -8.12
C ILE A 209 24.55 30.92 -7.19
N ALA A 210 25.34 31.85 -7.72
CA ALA A 210 25.80 33.01 -6.97
C ALA A 210 24.63 33.96 -6.67
N LEU A 211 24.50 34.39 -5.42
CA LEU A 211 23.42 35.25 -4.94
C LEU A 211 23.93 36.66 -4.61
N THR A 212 23.14 37.66 -4.94
CA THR A 212 23.29 39.01 -4.37
C THR A 212 23.07 38.96 -2.85
N ALA A 213 23.49 40.01 -2.13
CA ALA A 213 23.30 40.06 -0.68
C ALA A 213 21.80 40.02 -0.31
N THR A 214 20.98 40.74 -1.08
CA THR A 214 19.52 40.73 -0.96
C THR A 214 18.92 39.35 -1.22
N GLU A 215 19.32 38.66 -2.30
CA GLU A 215 18.82 37.30 -2.60
C GLU A 215 19.23 36.28 -1.54
N ALA A 216 20.47 36.35 -1.07
CA ALA A 216 20.96 35.47 -0.02
C ALA A 216 20.18 35.67 1.29
N ARG A 217 19.93 36.93 1.68
CA ARG A 217 19.12 37.25 2.85
C ARG A 217 17.68 36.77 2.70
N LEU A 218 17.04 37.06 1.56
CA LEU A 218 15.67 36.59 1.28
C LEU A 218 15.58 35.06 1.39
N LEU A 219 16.42 34.34 0.66
CA LEU A 219 16.38 32.87 0.66
C LEU A 219 16.79 32.27 2.00
N ALA A 220 17.67 32.93 2.78
CA ALA A 220 18.00 32.53 4.14
C ALA A 220 16.76 32.57 5.05
N ASP A 221 15.97 33.65 4.93
CA ASP A 221 14.81 33.90 5.78
C ASP A 221 13.51 33.20 5.29
N CYS A 222 13.51 32.63 4.07
CA CYS A 222 12.45 31.74 3.58
C CYS A 222 12.46 30.37 4.29
N ASP A 223 12.09 30.40 5.57
CA ASP A 223 12.17 29.31 6.54
C ASP A 223 10.90 28.45 6.66
N GLY A 224 9.87 28.73 5.85
CA GLY A 224 8.55 28.07 5.92
C GLY A 224 7.73 28.37 7.17
N ARG A 225 8.16 29.32 8.02
CA ARG A 225 7.44 29.79 9.22
C ARG A 225 7.07 31.26 9.13
N THR A 226 7.99 32.10 8.67
CA THR A 226 7.81 33.54 8.64
C THR A 226 6.93 33.92 7.45
N PRO A 227 5.78 34.57 7.68
CA PRO A 227 4.90 35.02 6.59
C PRO A 227 5.62 35.95 5.61
N ALA A 228 5.30 35.85 4.31
CA ALA A 228 5.93 36.68 3.28
C ALA A 228 5.82 38.19 3.58
N VAL A 229 4.69 38.63 4.16
CA VAL A 229 4.48 40.03 4.58
C VAL A 229 5.52 40.51 5.58
N GLU A 230 5.90 39.66 6.54
CA GLU A 230 6.88 39.99 7.56
C GLU A 230 8.31 39.95 6.98
N LEU A 231 8.60 38.96 6.13
CA LEU A 231 9.87 38.87 5.42
C LEU A 231 10.16 40.12 4.58
N VAL A 232 9.21 40.50 3.73
CA VAL A 232 9.36 41.66 2.85
C VAL A 232 9.43 42.96 3.66
N ARG A 233 8.68 43.09 4.76
CA ARG A 233 8.77 44.24 5.67
C ARG A 233 10.17 44.39 6.26
N ARG A 234 10.80 43.29 6.70
CA ARG A 234 12.19 43.28 7.20
C ARG A 234 13.18 43.69 6.12
N LEU A 235 13.12 43.09 4.93
CA LEU A 235 13.99 43.44 3.82
C LEU A 235 13.91 44.93 3.43
N HIS A 236 12.70 45.50 3.46
CA HIS A 236 12.52 46.92 3.19
C HIS A 236 13.09 47.80 4.31
N ALA A 237 12.84 47.45 5.58
CA ALA A 237 13.38 48.17 6.72
C ALA A 237 14.92 48.16 6.75
N ASP A 238 15.53 47.06 6.33
CA ASP A 238 16.99 46.90 6.21
C ASP A 238 17.57 47.62 4.97
N GLY A 239 16.75 48.26 4.14
CA GLY A 239 17.17 48.96 2.93
C GLY A 239 17.62 48.03 1.78
N LEU A 240 17.36 46.72 1.88
CA LEU A 240 17.74 45.72 0.88
C LEU A 240 16.82 45.70 -0.34
N VAL A 241 15.61 46.26 -0.21
CA VAL A 241 14.67 46.54 -1.30
C VAL A 241 14.10 47.95 -1.17
N HIS A 242 13.93 48.65 -2.30
CA HIS A 242 13.48 50.04 -2.32
C HIS A 242 11.99 50.18 -1.99
N ARG A 243 11.16 49.26 -2.49
CA ARG A 243 9.73 49.19 -2.20
C ARG A 243 9.37 47.80 -1.67
N VAL A 244 8.31 47.72 -0.86
CA VAL A 244 7.71 46.44 -0.43
C VAL A 244 7.34 45.56 -1.63
N ASP A 245 6.79 46.15 -2.70
CA ASP A 245 6.43 45.42 -3.93
C ASP A 245 7.62 44.71 -4.57
N ASP A 246 8.83 45.30 -4.50
CA ASP A 246 10.05 44.71 -5.07
C ASP A 246 10.42 43.40 -4.36
N GLY A 247 10.14 43.31 -3.05
CA GLY A 247 10.36 42.08 -2.28
C GLY A 247 9.43 40.94 -2.69
N TYR A 248 8.15 41.23 -2.96
CA TYR A 248 7.22 40.23 -3.47
C TYR A 248 7.58 39.77 -4.90
N LEU A 249 7.98 40.70 -5.77
CA LEU A 249 8.47 40.35 -7.11
C LEU A 249 9.73 39.46 -7.06
N LEU A 250 10.59 39.68 -6.06
CA LEU A 250 11.76 38.83 -5.86
C LEU A 250 11.36 37.42 -5.40
N LEU A 251 10.37 37.28 -4.51
CA LEU A 251 9.79 35.99 -4.14
C LEU A 251 9.22 35.26 -5.36
N ASP A 252 8.35 35.91 -6.15
CA ASP A 252 7.74 35.32 -7.34
C ASP A 252 8.80 34.83 -8.34
N ARG A 253 9.86 35.60 -8.58
CA ARG A 253 10.96 35.17 -9.47
C ARG A 253 11.62 33.86 -9.02
N TRP A 254 11.80 33.66 -7.71
CA TRP A 254 12.39 32.42 -7.18
C TRP A 254 11.41 31.25 -7.20
N VAL A 255 10.10 31.53 -7.06
CA VAL A 255 9.03 30.53 -7.26
C VAL A 255 8.98 30.10 -8.73
N GLU A 256 9.00 31.03 -9.69
CA GLU A 256 9.02 30.74 -11.13
C GLU A 256 10.24 29.92 -11.55
N ARG A 257 11.38 30.12 -10.87
CA ARG A 257 12.60 29.32 -11.08
C ARG A 257 12.53 27.93 -10.45
N GLY A 258 11.47 27.62 -9.72
CA GLY A 258 11.27 26.34 -9.03
C GLY A 258 12.10 26.16 -7.75
N GLN A 259 12.76 27.21 -7.25
CA GLN A 259 13.70 27.09 -6.11
C GLN A 259 13.10 27.48 -4.76
N LEU A 260 11.89 28.01 -4.82
CA LEU A 260 11.09 28.41 -3.67
C LEU A 260 9.67 27.88 -3.86
N SER A 261 9.08 27.38 -2.79
CA SER A 261 7.64 27.17 -2.68
C SER A 261 7.03 28.33 -1.90
N TRP A 262 5.93 28.90 -2.40
CA TRP A 262 5.19 29.97 -1.71
C TRP A 262 3.69 29.68 -1.75
N GLY A 263 3.28 28.79 -0.86
CA GLY A 263 1.92 28.33 -0.65
C GLY A 263 1.74 27.82 0.78
N ALA A 264 0.62 27.15 1.08
CA ALA A 264 0.34 26.66 2.43
C ALA A 264 1.25 25.50 2.88
N ASN A 265 1.90 24.82 1.94
CA ASN A 265 2.87 23.74 2.18
C ASN A 265 2.30 22.63 3.08
N LEU A 266 1.17 22.04 2.69
CA LEU A 266 0.46 21.06 3.49
C LEU A 266 1.13 19.67 3.45
N PRO A 267 1.11 18.90 4.55
CA PRO A 267 1.57 17.52 4.55
C PRO A 267 0.64 16.59 3.77
N VAL A 268 1.20 15.56 3.14
CA VAL A 268 0.42 14.46 2.55
C VAL A 268 0.07 13.46 3.66
N SER A 269 -0.87 13.83 4.53
CA SER A 269 -1.30 13.04 5.69
C SER A 269 -2.70 13.46 6.18
N PRO A 270 -3.37 12.67 7.04
CA PRO A 270 -4.64 13.07 7.65
C PRO A 270 -4.56 14.39 8.44
N ASP A 271 -3.38 14.77 8.93
CA ASP A 271 -3.16 16.01 9.68
C ASP A 271 -3.25 17.27 8.82
N ALA A 272 -3.28 17.15 7.49
CA ALA A 272 -3.39 18.27 6.57
C ALA A 272 -4.58 19.19 6.88
N GLU A 273 -5.71 18.63 7.34
CA GLU A 273 -6.91 19.40 7.72
C GLU A 273 -6.60 20.34 8.89
N ARG A 274 -5.94 19.84 9.94
CA ARG A 274 -5.53 20.64 11.10
C ARG A 274 -4.50 21.68 10.71
N VAL A 275 -3.47 21.29 9.94
CA VAL A 275 -2.40 22.22 9.51
C VAL A 275 -2.99 23.37 8.70
N LEU A 276 -3.92 23.11 7.76
CA LEU A 276 -4.58 24.16 7.00
C LEU A 276 -5.40 25.09 7.91
N ALA A 277 -6.12 24.55 8.90
CA ALA A 277 -6.87 25.34 9.87
C ALA A 277 -5.95 26.32 10.63
N ASP A 278 -4.81 25.83 11.13
CA ASP A 278 -3.82 26.62 11.85
C ASP A 278 -3.24 27.74 10.96
N ARG A 279 -2.99 27.43 9.68
CA ARG A 279 -2.51 28.41 8.69
C ARG A 279 -3.54 29.50 8.40
N ILE A 280 -4.81 29.14 8.20
CA ILE A 280 -5.89 30.11 8.01
C ILE A 280 -6.03 31.01 9.25
N ALA A 281 -5.98 30.44 10.45
CA ALA A 281 -6.07 31.20 11.69
C ALA A 281 -4.91 32.22 11.87
N ALA A 282 -3.74 31.92 11.32
CA ALA A 282 -2.55 32.79 11.38
C ALA A 282 -2.58 33.98 10.39
N ILE A 283 -3.59 34.08 9.51
CA ILE A 283 -3.75 35.24 8.60
C ILE A 283 -4.07 36.49 9.44
N GLY A 284 -3.18 37.49 9.41
CA GLY A 284 -3.35 38.71 10.21
C GLY A 284 -4.31 39.75 9.62
N ASP A 285 -4.73 39.60 8.36
CA ASP A 285 -5.81 40.41 7.78
C ASP A 285 -7.18 39.82 8.13
N ASP A 286 -8.00 40.56 8.87
CA ASP A 286 -9.26 40.06 9.43
C ASP A 286 -10.28 39.68 8.35
N GLN A 287 -10.35 40.43 7.25
CA GLN A 287 -11.30 40.18 6.17
C GLN A 287 -10.89 38.94 5.36
N ALA A 288 -9.60 38.84 5.02
CA ALA A 288 -9.03 37.69 4.31
C ALA A 288 -9.15 36.42 5.16
N ARG A 289 -8.85 36.51 6.48
CA ARG A 289 -9.01 35.39 7.42
C ARG A 289 -10.45 34.92 7.50
N ALA A 290 -11.42 35.85 7.65
CA ALA A 290 -12.83 35.50 7.71
C ALA A 290 -13.32 34.85 6.42
N GLY A 291 -12.90 35.34 5.25
CA GLY A 291 -13.25 34.75 3.96
C GLY A 291 -12.68 33.33 3.77
N ALA A 292 -11.41 33.14 4.09
CA ALA A 292 -10.75 31.83 4.05
C ALA A 292 -11.38 30.84 5.06
N ALA A 293 -11.65 31.27 6.29
CA ALA A 293 -12.32 30.43 7.28
C ALA A 293 -13.73 30.02 6.83
N ALA A 294 -14.52 30.97 6.30
CA ALA A 294 -15.89 30.68 5.87
C ALA A 294 -15.96 29.65 4.73
N GLY A 295 -15.05 29.71 3.75
CA GLY A 295 -14.97 28.69 2.70
C GLY A 295 -14.57 27.31 3.24
N PHE A 296 -13.63 27.26 4.18
CA PHE A 296 -13.19 26.03 4.80
C PHE A 296 -14.24 25.41 5.72
N ASP A 297 -14.99 26.24 6.47
CA ASP A 297 -16.11 25.82 7.32
C ASP A 297 -17.20 25.13 6.50
N ARG A 298 -17.51 25.65 5.30
CA ARG A 298 -18.44 25.00 4.37
C ARG A 298 -17.97 23.62 3.95
N LEU A 299 -16.68 23.47 3.63
CA LEU A 299 -16.11 22.16 3.28
C LEU A 299 -16.18 21.19 4.47
N ARG A 300 -15.79 21.63 5.67
CA ARG A 300 -15.84 20.82 6.89
C ARG A 300 -17.26 20.36 7.20
N ALA A 301 -18.23 21.26 7.15
CA ALA A 301 -19.64 20.92 7.34
C ALA A 301 -20.14 19.89 6.30
N ALA A 302 -19.75 20.03 5.03
CA ALA A 302 -20.12 19.06 3.99
C ALA A 302 -19.44 17.69 4.20
N ARG A 303 -18.18 17.65 4.65
CA ARG A 303 -17.49 16.40 5.04
C ARG A 303 -18.16 15.76 6.25
N ASP A 304 -18.51 16.55 7.26
CA ASP A 304 -19.18 16.07 8.47
C ASP A 304 -20.56 15.49 8.15
N GLU A 305 -21.29 16.06 7.18
CA GLU A 305 -22.55 15.48 6.68
C GLU A 305 -22.32 14.15 5.96
N VAL A 306 -21.23 14.01 5.17
CA VAL A 306 -20.84 12.71 4.60
C VAL A 306 -20.58 11.68 5.69
N ALA A 307 -19.88 12.06 6.76
CA ALA A 307 -19.65 11.17 7.90
C ALA A 307 -20.95 10.80 8.63
N ALA A 308 -21.87 11.77 8.80
CA ALA A 308 -23.17 11.55 9.44
C ALA A 308 -24.13 10.69 8.61
N ALA A 309 -23.90 10.56 7.30
CA ALA A 309 -24.69 9.73 6.38
C ALA A 309 -24.31 8.22 6.40
N ALA A 310 -23.34 7.83 7.24
CA ALA A 310 -22.93 6.45 7.43
C ALA A 310 -24.13 5.51 7.69
N GLY A 311 -24.20 4.42 6.93
CA GLY A 311 -25.29 3.42 7.03
C GLY A 311 -26.52 3.72 6.15
N ASP A 312 -26.59 4.88 5.49
CA ASP A 312 -27.66 5.24 4.56
C ASP A 312 -27.08 5.53 3.16
N PRO A 313 -27.20 4.60 2.19
CA PRO A 313 -26.57 4.73 0.89
C PRO A 313 -27.10 5.91 0.07
N ASP A 314 -28.38 6.29 0.23
CA ASP A 314 -29.01 7.36 -0.54
C ASP A 314 -28.63 8.72 0.06
N ARG A 315 -28.66 8.85 1.40
CA ARG A 315 -28.14 10.04 2.09
C ARG A 315 -26.65 10.22 1.84
N LEU A 316 -25.86 9.15 1.83
CA LEU A 316 -24.44 9.19 1.52
C LEU A 316 -24.18 9.68 0.09
N ALA A 317 -24.94 9.19 -0.89
CA ALA A 317 -24.81 9.65 -2.27
C ALA A 317 -25.11 11.15 -2.40
N ALA A 318 -26.17 11.63 -1.73
CA ALA A 318 -26.51 13.05 -1.69
C ALA A 318 -25.42 13.88 -1.00
N ALA A 319 -24.90 13.41 0.15
CA ALA A 319 -23.86 14.10 0.90
C ALA A 319 -22.54 14.21 0.10
N LEU A 320 -22.11 13.14 -0.57
CA LEU A 320 -20.91 13.17 -1.44
C LEU A 320 -21.11 14.12 -2.63
N ALA A 321 -22.28 14.13 -3.25
CA ALA A 321 -22.60 15.08 -4.31
C ALA A 321 -22.61 16.53 -3.80
N GLY A 322 -23.15 16.76 -2.60
CA GLY A 322 -23.09 18.04 -1.89
C GLY A 322 -21.66 18.50 -1.63
N LEU A 323 -20.83 17.63 -1.07
CA LEU A 323 -19.40 17.90 -0.85
C LEU A 323 -18.67 18.23 -2.16
N ASN A 324 -18.93 17.49 -3.24
CA ASN A 324 -18.31 17.76 -4.54
C ASN A 324 -18.74 19.13 -5.12
N THR A 325 -20.01 19.49 -4.92
CA THR A 325 -20.55 20.79 -5.34
C THR A 325 -19.92 21.92 -4.54
N GLU A 326 -19.87 21.78 -3.22
CA GLU A 326 -19.24 22.74 -2.30
C GLU A 326 -17.74 22.90 -2.60
N PHE A 327 -17.02 21.80 -2.78
CA PHE A 327 -15.63 21.80 -3.23
C PHE A 327 -15.44 22.60 -4.51
N THR A 328 -16.24 22.32 -5.53
CA THR A 328 -16.15 23.03 -6.82
C THR A 328 -16.48 24.51 -6.66
N ALA A 329 -17.47 24.85 -5.82
CA ALA A 329 -17.89 26.23 -5.60
C ALA A 329 -16.80 27.08 -4.90
N VAL A 330 -16.10 26.52 -3.92
CA VAL A 330 -15.07 27.26 -3.18
C VAL A 330 -13.68 27.22 -3.83
N THR A 331 -13.38 26.19 -4.63
CA THR A 331 -12.07 26.04 -5.30
C THR A 331 -12.08 26.48 -6.76
N GLY A 332 -13.20 26.36 -7.46
CA GLY A 332 -13.26 26.44 -8.94
C GLY A 332 -12.65 25.23 -9.65
N ARG A 333 -12.29 24.15 -8.91
CA ARG A 333 -11.59 22.96 -9.42
C ARG A 333 -12.52 21.74 -9.42
N PRO A 334 -12.27 20.73 -10.28
CA PRO A 334 -13.03 19.49 -10.27
C PRO A 334 -12.84 18.69 -8.96
N ALA A 335 -13.92 18.15 -8.41
CA ALA A 335 -13.90 17.34 -7.19
C ALA A 335 -13.37 15.90 -7.36
N THR A 336 -12.81 15.57 -8.54
CA THR A 336 -12.20 14.25 -8.79
C THR A 336 -10.96 14.37 -9.66
N ARG A 337 -9.99 13.48 -9.47
CA ARG A 337 -8.75 13.40 -10.26
C ARG A 337 -8.36 11.96 -10.61
N HIS A 338 -7.39 11.81 -11.51
CA HIS A 338 -6.76 10.52 -11.89
C HIS A 338 -7.76 9.38 -12.17
N ARG A 339 -8.76 9.66 -13.03
CA ARG A 339 -9.82 8.68 -13.36
C ARG A 339 -9.22 7.36 -13.83
N GLY A 340 -9.62 6.27 -13.18
CA GLY A 340 -9.18 4.90 -13.53
C GLY A 340 -7.90 4.43 -12.84
N GLN A 341 -7.16 5.30 -12.13
CA GLN A 341 -5.97 4.90 -11.38
C GLN A 341 -6.35 4.32 -10.00
N MET A 342 -5.60 3.31 -9.53
CA MET A 342 -5.76 2.74 -8.18
C MET A 342 -4.76 3.37 -7.19
N TYR A 343 -5.16 3.46 -5.92
CA TYR A 343 -4.35 4.02 -4.83
C TYR A 343 -3.91 5.48 -5.07
N ALA A 344 -4.76 6.29 -5.73
CA ALA A 344 -4.43 7.65 -6.14
C ALA A 344 -5.23 8.76 -5.40
N GLY A 345 -6.05 8.39 -4.40
CA GLY A 345 -6.94 9.32 -3.68
C GLY A 345 -7.82 10.14 -4.63
N ARG A 346 -8.78 9.50 -5.31
CA ARG A 346 -9.48 10.09 -6.47
C ARG A 346 -10.56 11.10 -6.13
N THR A 347 -11.07 11.07 -4.90
CA THR A 347 -12.23 11.84 -4.40
C THR A 347 -11.79 12.86 -3.37
N VAL A 348 -12.64 13.82 -3.03
CA VAL A 348 -12.33 14.88 -2.04
C VAL A 348 -12.10 14.31 -0.63
N CYS A 349 -12.82 13.24 -0.29
CA CYS A 349 -12.68 12.54 0.99
C CYS A 349 -12.66 11.02 0.80
N TYR A 350 -12.27 10.32 1.86
CA TYR A 350 -12.32 8.87 2.00
C TYR A 350 -12.74 8.47 3.41
N GLU A 351 -13.19 7.23 3.58
CA GLU A 351 -13.48 6.64 4.88
C GLU A 351 -12.49 5.51 5.20
N ASP A 352 -12.08 5.45 6.46
CA ASP A 352 -11.48 4.27 7.07
C ASP A 352 -12.21 3.83 8.33
N SER A 353 -12.10 2.55 8.68
CA SER A 353 -12.89 1.96 9.77
C SER A 353 -12.12 0.94 10.58
N ALA A 354 -12.44 0.88 11.88
CA ALA A 354 -11.99 -0.18 12.79
C ALA A 354 -13.04 -1.28 12.88
N ARG A 355 -12.61 -2.55 12.82
CA ARG A 355 -13.46 -3.73 12.98
C ARG A 355 -13.96 -3.83 14.42
N ASP A 356 -15.21 -4.24 14.58
CA ASP A 356 -15.81 -4.59 15.88
C ASP A 356 -15.48 -6.05 16.24
N LEU A 357 -14.22 -6.27 16.59
CA LEU A 357 -13.70 -7.59 16.96
C LEU A 357 -12.53 -7.42 17.92
N GLU A 358 -12.63 -8.04 19.09
CA GLU A 358 -11.46 -8.33 19.92
C GLU A 358 -10.95 -9.72 19.57
N PHE A 359 -9.65 -9.86 19.31
CA PHE A 359 -9.06 -11.16 19.06
C PHE A 359 -7.69 -11.36 19.70
N ARG A 360 -7.40 -12.62 20.04
CA ARG A 360 -6.14 -13.09 20.57
C ARG A 360 -5.76 -14.41 19.93
N LEU A 361 -4.50 -14.54 19.52
CA LEU A 361 -3.94 -15.76 18.94
C LEU A 361 -2.93 -16.39 19.90
N GLY A 362 -3.12 -17.67 20.18
CA GLY A 362 -2.34 -18.42 21.15
C GLY A 362 -1.20 -19.26 20.57
N ALA A 363 -0.63 -20.10 21.44
CA ALA A 363 0.50 -20.98 21.13
C ALA A 363 0.33 -21.82 19.85
N PRO A 364 -0.83 -22.45 19.54
CA PRO A 364 -0.95 -23.29 18.35
C PRO A 364 -0.60 -22.58 17.04
N VAL A 365 -0.97 -21.30 16.90
CA VAL A 365 -0.67 -20.51 15.70
C VAL A 365 0.79 -20.08 15.67
N LEU A 366 1.33 -19.65 16.83
CA LEU A 366 2.74 -19.27 16.96
C LEU A 366 3.68 -20.44 16.66
N ASP A 367 3.39 -21.62 17.23
CA ASP A 367 4.19 -22.84 17.04
C ASP A 367 4.15 -23.30 15.58
N ALA A 368 2.98 -23.23 14.93
CA ALA A 368 2.82 -23.56 13.52
C ALA A 368 3.50 -22.55 12.58
N LEU A 369 3.67 -21.29 12.99
CA LEU A 369 4.42 -20.28 12.25
C LEU A 369 5.94 -20.47 12.37
N ALA A 370 6.43 -20.79 13.57
CA ALA A 370 7.83 -20.64 13.95
C ALA A 370 8.84 -21.23 12.94
N ALA A 371 8.98 -22.55 12.89
CA ALA A 371 9.97 -23.22 12.05
C ALA A 371 9.80 -22.96 10.53
N PRO A 372 8.59 -23.08 9.94
CA PRO A 372 8.44 -22.87 8.50
C PRO A 372 8.61 -21.41 8.09
N LEU A 373 8.18 -20.43 8.89
CA LEU A 373 8.40 -19.03 8.58
C LEU A 373 9.88 -18.65 8.67
N ALA A 374 10.65 -19.25 9.59
CA ALA A 374 12.09 -19.03 9.71
C ALA A 374 12.86 -19.40 8.41
N VAL A 375 12.41 -20.41 7.67
CA VAL A 375 12.98 -20.75 6.34
C VAL A 375 12.81 -19.58 5.35
N VAL A 376 11.62 -18.98 5.33
CA VAL A 376 11.31 -17.84 4.43
C VAL A 376 12.03 -16.56 4.89
N LEU A 377 12.12 -16.34 6.20
CA LEU A 377 12.81 -15.19 6.79
C LEU A 377 14.33 -15.24 6.53
N GLN A 378 14.95 -16.42 6.52
CA GLN A 378 16.36 -16.55 6.15
C GLN A 378 16.61 -16.13 4.69
N ALA A 379 15.70 -16.47 3.77
CA ALA A 379 15.79 -15.99 2.39
C ALA A 379 15.57 -14.47 2.29
N ALA A 380 14.68 -13.89 3.12
CA ALA A 380 14.49 -12.44 3.20
C ALA A 380 15.75 -11.73 3.72
N ARG A 381 16.39 -12.26 4.78
CA ARG A 381 17.68 -11.76 5.28
C ARG A 381 18.73 -11.77 4.18
N TRP A 382 18.91 -12.91 3.49
CA TRP A 382 19.83 -13.03 2.37
C TRP A 382 19.55 -12.01 1.27
N LEU A 383 18.28 -11.84 0.87
CA LEU A 383 17.92 -10.86 -0.15
C LEU A 383 18.32 -9.44 0.25
N THR A 384 18.08 -9.05 1.50
CA THR A 384 18.53 -7.73 1.99
C THR A 384 20.05 -7.62 1.97
N ALA A 385 20.77 -8.67 2.37
CA ALA A 385 22.23 -8.68 2.40
C ALA A 385 22.85 -8.52 0.99
N GLU A 386 22.39 -9.30 0.00
CA GLU A 386 22.87 -9.20 -1.38
C GLU A 386 22.57 -7.84 -2.01
N ILE A 387 21.35 -7.32 -1.80
CA ILE A 387 20.99 -5.97 -2.25
C ILE A 387 21.88 -4.94 -1.55
N GLY A 388 22.10 -5.07 -0.25
CA GLY A 388 22.97 -4.18 0.53
C GLY A 388 24.40 -4.14 -0.03
N VAL A 389 24.97 -5.29 -0.41
CA VAL A 389 26.28 -5.37 -1.08
C VAL A 389 26.25 -4.62 -2.41
N GLY A 390 25.33 -4.98 -3.31
CA GLY A 390 25.26 -4.36 -4.64
C GLY A 390 25.00 -2.86 -4.61
N VAL A 391 24.15 -2.40 -3.69
CA VAL A 391 23.87 -0.98 -3.48
C VAL A 391 25.09 -0.26 -2.89
N THR A 392 25.76 -0.84 -1.91
CA THR A 392 26.96 -0.22 -1.32
C THR A 392 28.07 -0.07 -2.35
N THR A 393 28.29 -1.08 -3.21
CA THR A 393 29.23 -0.99 -4.34
C THR A 393 28.86 0.13 -5.29
N LEU A 394 27.60 0.20 -5.73
CA LEU A 394 27.11 1.28 -6.59
C LEU A 394 27.35 2.67 -5.97
N LEU A 395 27.05 2.82 -4.68
CA LEU A 395 27.20 4.10 -3.98
C LEU A 395 28.68 4.46 -3.78
N ALA A 396 29.56 3.48 -3.60
CA ALA A 396 31.02 3.66 -3.55
C ALA A 396 31.56 4.15 -4.90
N GLU A 397 31.19 3.50 -6.00
CA GLU A 397 31.58 3.93 -7.34
C GLU A 397 31.15 5.37 -7.63
N LEU A 398 29.90 5.72 -7.33
CA LEU A 398 29.38 7.09 -7.48
C LEU A 398 30.11 8.08 -6.56
N HIS A 399 30.46 7.68 -5.34
CA HIS A 399 31.21 8.53 -4.43
C HIS A 399 32.62 8.81 -4.96
N ASP A 400 33.36 7.78 -5.35
CA ASP A 400 34.74 7.89 -5.85
C ASP A 400 34.81 8.76 -7.12
N GLU A 401 33.84 8.61 -8.03
CA GLU A 401 33.72 9.46 -9.22
C GLU A 401 33.50 10.93 -8.85
N LEU A 402 32.57 11.23 -7.95
CA LEU A 402 32.27 12.60 -7.52
C LEU A 402 33.39 13.21 -6.67
N ALA A 403 34.10 12.39 -5.90
CA ALA A 403 35.17 12.84 -5.02
C ALA A 403 36.36 13.45 -5.78
N ALA A 404 36.55 13.07 -7.05
CA ALA A 404 37.56 13.65 -7.93
C ALA A 404 37.34 15.16 -8.16
N ASP A 405 36.09 15.62 -8.10
CA ASP A 405 35.70 17.02 -8.34
C ASP A 405 35.48 17.84 -7.05
N GLY A 406 35.57 17.21 -5.87
CA GLY A 406 35.47 17.87 -4.58
C GLY A 406 34.66 17.12 -3.53
N PRO A 407 34.22 17.79 -2.44
CA PRO A 407 33.42 17.15 -1.39
C PRO A 407 32.09 16.61 -1.92
N VAL A 408 31.83 15.33 -1.65
CA VAL A 408 30.63 14.65 -2.14
C VAL A 408 29.42 14.95 -1.24
N ARG A 409 28.29 15.30 -1.86
CA ARG A 409 27.02 15.57 -1.18
C ARG A 409 26.02 14.46 -1.45
N LEU A 410 25.15 14.20 -0.48
CA LEU A 410 24.10 13.18 -0.60
C LEU A 410 23.18 13.46 -1.79
N ALA A 411 22.84 14.73 -2.04
CA ALA A 411 21.99 15.12 -3.15
C ALA A 411 22.48 14.59 -4.51
N ASP A 412 23.79 14.66 -4.78
CA ASP A 412 24.37 14.26 -6.06
C ASP A 412 24.35 12.74 -6.21
N ILE A 413 24.78 12.00 -5.18
CA ILE A 413 24.70 10.54 -5.14
C ILE A 413 23.25 10.08 -5.31
N TRP A 414 22.31 10.70 -4.58
CA TRP A 414 20.89 10.35 -4.64
C TRP A 414 20.34 10.51 -6.06
N SER A 415 20.60 11.64 -6.72
CA SER A 415 20.15 11.87 -8.09
C SER A 415 20.72 10.86 -9.09
N LEU A 416 21.99 10.46 -8.96
CA LEU A 416 22.62 9.50 -9.87
C LEU A 416 22.21 8.05 -9.60
N ALA A 417 22.04 7.67 -8.33
CA ALA A 417 21.76 6.29 -7.94
C ALA A 417 20.35 5.81 -8.37
N GLN A 418 19.34 6.70 -8.36
CA GLN A 418 17.95 6.33 -8.60
C GLN A 418 17.74 5.51 -9.87
N GLY A 419 18.31 5.97 -10.99
CA GLY A 419 18.15 5.30 -12.30
C GLY A 419 18.76 3.91 -12.31
N THR A 420 19.93 3.74 -11.70
CA THR A 420 20.65 2.46 -11.66
C THR A 420 19.98 1.47 -10.71
N LEU A 421 19.42 1.93 -9.58
CA LEU A 421 18.69 1.08 -8.63
C LEU A 421 17.48 0.39 -9.27
N VAL A 422 16.78 1.07 -10.18
CA VAL A 422 15.58 0.55 -10.87
C VAL A 422 15.87 -0.08 -12.24
N ALA A 423 17.14 -0.13 -12.64
CA ALA A 423 17.53 -0.69 -13.92
C ALA A 423 17.28 -2.22 -13.97
N PRO A 424 16.97 -2.81 -15.13
CA PRO A 424 16.74 -4.25 -15.28
C PRO A 424 17.91 -5.14 -14.84
N HIS A 425 19.13 -4.60 -14.85
CA HIS A 425 20.36 -5.25 -14.40
C HIS A 425 20.96 -4.58 -13.15
N GLY A 426 20.18 -3.74 -12.47
CA GLY A 426 20.55 -3.13 -11.21
C GLY A 426 20.59 -4.16 -10.06
N PRO A 427 21.14 -3.76 -8.90
CA PRO A 427 21.37 -4.67 -7.77
C PRO A 427 20.09 -5.37 -7.27
N VAL A 428 18.95 -4.67 -7.26
CA VAL A 428 17.67 -5.23 -6.82
C VAL A 428 17.15 -6.30 -7.78
N ALA A 429 17.20 -6.05 -9.09
CA ALA A 429 16.72 -6.99 -10.10
C ALA A 429 17.62 -8.24 -10.18
N ALA A 430 18.94 -8.07 -10.07
CA ALA A 430 19.89 -9.17 -10.04
C ALA A 430 19.67 -10.09 -8.84
N ALA A 431 19.55 -9.53 -7.62
CA ALA A 431 19.29 -10.31 -6.41
C ALA A 431 17.91 -11.00 -6.46
N GLY A 432 16.90 -10.35 -7.04
CA GLY A 432 15.57 -10.94 -7.25
C GLY A 432 15.57 -12.14 -8.20
N ALA A 433 16.35 -12.10 -9.29
CA ALA A 433 16.50 -13.24 -10.20
C ALA A 433 17.26 -14.40 -9.55
N GLU A 434 18.27 -14.11 -8.73
CA GLU A 434 18.99 -15.13 -8.00
C GLU A 434 18.15 -15.76 -6.87
N LEU A 435 17.26 -14.98 -6.25
CA LEU A 435 16.30 -15.46 -5.26
C LEU A 435 15.43 -16.59 -5.83
N THR A 436 14.86 -16.42 -7.02
CA THR A 436 13.96 -17.42 -7.63
C THR A 436 14.72 -18.70 -8.00
N GLU A 437 15.95 -18.59 -8.50
CA GLU A 437 16.82 -19.74 -8.78
C GLU A 437 17.15 -20.52 -7.49
N ARG A 438 17.48 -19.81 -6.42
CA ARG A 438 17.82 -20.42 -5.12
C ARG A 438 16.63 -21.13 -4.50
N TRP A 439 15.42 -20.59 -4.60
CA TRP A 439 14.20 -21.28 -4.19
C TRP A 439 13.94 -22.54 -5.03
N ALA A 440 14.11 -22.45 -6.35
CA ALA A 440 13.94 -23.60 -7.23
C ALA A 440 14.89 -24.75 -6.86
N ARG A 441 16.14 -24.42 -6.49
CA ARG A 441 17.11 -25.37 -5.96
C ARG A 441 16.72 -25.93 -4.59
N LEU A 442 16.33 -25.09 -3.63
CA LEU A 442 15.97 -25.54 -2.27
C LEU A 442 14.80 -26.52 -2.28
N PHE A 443 13.81 -26.28 -3.14
CA PHE A 443 12.61 -27.10 -3.23
C PHE A 443 12.72 -28.24 -4.25
N GLY A 444 13.84 -28.35 -4.97
CA GLY A 444 14.02 -29.38 -6.02
C GLY A 444 12.99 -29.28 -7.14
N LEU A 445 12.53 -28.06 -7.48
CA LEU A 445 11.38 -27.87 -8.37
C LEU A 445 11.59 -28.44 -9.78
N ARG A 446 12.84 -28.48 -10.24
CA ARG A 446 13.21 -28.98 -11.57
C ARG A 446 13.09 -30.49 -11.70
N ASP A 447 13.10 -31.20 -10.57
CA ASP A 447 13.06 -32.67 -10.52
C ASP A 447 11.65 -33.20 -10.24
N LEU A 448 10.66 -32.31 -10.11
CA LEU A 448 9.28 -32.70 -9.80
C LEU A 448 8.57 -33.31 -11.02
N PRO A 449 7.74 -34.33 -10.82
CA PRO A 449 6.81 -34.82 -11.84
C PRO A 449 5.88 -33.69 -12.32
N ALA A 450 5.58 -33.67 -13.62
CA ALA A 450 4.72 -32.65 -14.23
C ALA A 450 3.27 -32.64 -13.69
N ASP A 451 2.81 -33.76 -13.13
CA ASP A 451 1.50 -33.95 -12.52
C ASP A 451 1.49 -33.74 -11.00
N CYS A 452 2.62 -33.30 -10.41
CA CYS A 452 2.70 -33.02 -8.98
C CYS A 452 1.67 -31.94 -8.59
N VAL A 453 0.71 -32.31 -7.75
CA VAL A 453 -0.33 -31.38 -7.27
C VAL A 453 0.14 -30.57 -6.08
N GLU A 454 0.88 -31.21 -5.17
CA GLU A 454 1.32 -30.65 -3.89
C GLU A 454 2.70 -31.21 -3.53
N LEU A 455 3.62 -30.31 -3.17
CA LEU A 455 4.94 -30.60 -2.61
C LEU A 455 4.89 -30.30 -1.10
N ARG A 456 5.06 -31.34 -0.28
CA ARG A 456 5.17 -31.20 1.18
C ARG A 456 6.62 -31.35 1.62
N LEU A 457 7.08 -30.37 2.39
CA LEU A 457 8.42 -30.29 2.94
C LEU A 457 8.33 -30.15 4.45
N SER A 458 9.34 -30.61 5.19
CA SER A 458 9.47 -30.31 6.61
C SER A 458 10.44 -29.16 6.84
N ALA A 459 10.12 -28.23 7.74
CA ALA A 459 11.08 -27.20 8.12
C ALA A 459 12.35 -27.81 8.76
N ALA A 460 12.22 -28.96 9.44
CA ALA A 460 13.36 -29.66 10.03
C ALA A 460 14.37 -30.13 8.97
N ASP A 461 13.89 -30.67 7.84
CA ASP A 461 14.73 -31.12 6.73
C ASP A 461 15.38 -29.94 5.97
N LEU A 462 14.71 -28.78 5.97
CA LEU A 462 15.18 -27.56 5.31
C LEU A 462 16.13 -26.73 6.19
N ALA A 463 16.12 -26.88 7.52
CA ALA A 463 16.80 -25.98 8.45
C ALA A 463 18.32 -25.84 8.19
N GLY A 464 19.00 -26.94 7.85
CA GLY A 464 20.41 -26.90 7.46
C GLY A 464 20.63 -26.40 6.03
N GLN A 465 19.78 -26.84 5.10
CA GLN A 465 19.90 -26.53 3.67
C GLN A 465 19.63 -25.05 3.37
N VAL A 466 18.68 -24.43 4.07
CA VAL A 466 18.31 -23.03 3.84
C VAL A 466 19.48 -22.08 4.12
N HIS A 467 20.30 -22.34 5.13
CA HIS A 467 21.48 -21.51 5.43
C HIS A 467 22.59 -21.67 4.38
N ALA A 468 22.73 -22.87 3.80
CA ALA A 468 23.67 -23.09 2.69
C ALA A 468 23.15 -22.46 1.38
N VAL A 469 21.84 -22.52 1.14
CA VAL A 469 21.21 -21.96 -0.06
C VAL A 469 21.05 -20.44 0.01
N PHE A 470 20.86 -19.87 1.19
CA PHE A 470 20.70 -18.45 1.47
C PHE A 470 21.66 -18.03 2.59
N PRO A 471 22.98 -17.98 2.32
CA PRO A 471 23.98 -17.68 3.33
C PRO A 471 23.92 -16.19 3.70
N ALA A 472 23.40 -15.90 4.88
CA ALA A 472 23.38 -14.55 5.42
C ALA A 472 23.28 -14.58 6.95
N ASP A 473 24.23 -13.94 7.60
CA ASP A 473 24.30 -13.88 9.07
C ASP A 473 23.62 -12.62 9.64
N ARG A 474 23.26 -11.66 8.77
CA ARG A 474 22.77 -10.32 9.14
C ARG A 474 21.99 -9.64 8.02
N PRO A 475 21.16 -8.62 8.34
CA PRO A 475 20.51 -7.78 7.33
C PRO A 475 21.51 -6.91 6.55
N GLY A 476 21.12 -6.45 5.37
CA GLY A 476 21.96 -5.62 4.49
C GLY A 476 22.04 -4.13 4.84
N TRP A 477 21.14 -3.65 5.71
CA TRP A 477 21.17 -2.31 6.29
C TRP A 477 20.43 -2.33 7.65
N PRO A 478 20.61 -1.34 8.52
CA PRO A 478 20.03 -1.33 9.88
C PRO A 478 18.53 -1.63 9.95
N SER A 479 17.69 -0.93 9.18
CA SER A 479 16.23 -1.14 9.23
C SER A 479 15.74 -2.40 8.48
N ALA A 480 16.62 -3.09 7.73
CA ALA A 480 16.26 -4.33 7.03
C ALA A 480 16.00 -5.53 7.96
N ARG A 481 16.19 -5.35 9.28
CA ARG A 481 15.89 -6.35 10.31
C ARG A 481 14.39 -6.55 10.59
N LEU A 482 13.52 -5.66 10.09
CA LEU A 482 12.08 -5.79 10.26
C LEU A 482 11.43 -6.32 8.97
N HIS A 483 10.64 -7.39 9.09
CA HIS A 483 9.94 -8.01 7.97
C HIS A 483 8.44 -8.09 8.24
N ASN A 484 7.64 -7.95 7.18
CA ASN A 484 6.19 -7.99 7.28
C ASN A 484 5.60 -9.11 6.41
N PRO A 485 5.40 -10.32 6.96
CA PRO A 485 4.61 -11.35 6.32
C PRO A 485 3.11 -11.13 6.54
N ASP A 486 2.36 -11.22 5.43
CA ASP A 486 0.91 -11.30 5.43
C ASP A 486 0.50 -12.80 5.38
N VAL A 487 -0.23 -13.28 6.40
CA VAL A 487 -0.59 -14.71 6.57
C VAL A 487 -2.09 -14.87 6.73
N GLN A 488 -2.72 -15.69 5.91
CA GLN A 488 -4.10 -16.12 6.09
C GLN A 488 -4.14 -17.44 6.88
N ILE A 489 -5.16 -17.61 7.70
CA ILE A 489 -5.44 -18.90 8.36
C ILE A 489 -6.62 -19.54 7.65
N ALA A 490 -6.43 -20.76 7.14
CA ALA A 490 -7.49 -21.58 6.60
C ALA A 490 -7.97 -22.55 7.69
N ALA A 491 -9.13 -22.27 8.27
CA ALA A 491 -9.74 -23.11 9.29
C ALA A 491 -11.25 -22.94 9.36
N ALA A 492 -11.97 -24.01 9.71
CA ALA A 492 -13.42 -23.96 9.82
C ALA A 492 -13.94 -23.10 10.98
N SER A 493 -13.13 -22.90 12.03
CA SER A 493 -13.52 -22.15 13.24
C SER A 493 -12.32 -21.85 14.14
N PRO A 494 -12.45 -20.92 15.11
CA PRO A 494 -11.45 -20.72 16.16
C PRO A 494 -11.16 -22.00 16.99
N GLN A 495 -12.14 -22.88 17.18
CA GLN A 495 -11.94 -24.15 17.89
C GLN A 495 -11.09 -25.12 17.07
N ALA A 496 -11.13 -25.05 15.73
CA ALA A 496 -10.24 -25.82 14.87
C ALA A 496 -8.78 -25.39 15.05
N LEU A 497 -8.49 -24.09 15.28
CA LEU A 497 -7.14 -23.62 15.60
C LEU A 497 -6.60 -24.28 16.87
N ALA A 498 -7.42 -24.35 17.93
CA ALA A 498 -7.04 -24.98 19.20
C ALA A 498 -6.76 -26.49 19.06
N ARG A 499 -7.44 -27.18 18.13
CA ARG A 499 -7.20 -28.60 17.82
C ARG A 499 -6.05 -28.83 16.84
N GLY A 500 -5.43 -27.77 16.31
CA GLY A 500 -4.43 -27.91 15.25
C GLY A 500 -5.04 -28.40 13.92
N GLU A 501 -6.26 -28.01 13.59
CA GLU A 501 -6.96 -28.34 12.34
C GLU A 501 -7.02 -27.12 11.42
N PHE A 502 -5.85 -26.66 10.95
CA PHE A 502 -5.73 -25.48 10.09
C PHE A 502 -4.48 -25.53 9.22
N LEU A 503 -4.49 -24.73 8.16
CA LEU A 503 -3.31 -24.35 7.38
C LEU A 503 -3.03 -22.85 7.55
N LEU A 504 -1.76 -22.49 7.47
CA LEU A 504 -1.31 -21.12 7.30
C LEU A 504 -1.02 -20.91 5.81
N VAL A 505 -1.36 -19.75 5.27
CA VAL A 505 -1.14 -19.43 3.86
C VAL A 505 -0.41 -18.11 3.79
N LEU A 506 0.85 -18.15 3.35
CA LEU A 506 1.63 -16.94 3.10
C LEU A 506 1.01 -16.22 1.89
N GLY A 507 0.40 -15.07 2.14
CA GLY A 507 -0.17 -14.21 1.11
C GLY A 507 0.95 -13.50 0.37
N GLU A 508 1.67 -12.65 1.10
CA GLU A 508 2.83 -11.91 0.63
C GLU A 508 3.87 -11.83 1.76
N LEU A 509 5.14 -11.67 1.41
CA LEU A 509 6.18 -11.26 2.35
C LEU A 509 6.77 -9.95 1.85
N HIS A 510 6.82 -8.96 2.74
CA HIS A 510 7.45 -7.67 2.50
C HIS A 510 8.73 -7.58 3.33
N PRO A 511 9.91 -7.92 2.75
CA PRO A 511 11.18 -7.77 3.43
C PRO A 511 11.50 -6.29 3.72
N ALA A 512 12.15 -6.00 4.85
CA ALA A 512 12.58 -4.65 5.22
C ALA A 512 11.42 -3.62 5.22
N ALA A 513 10.23 -4.05 5.65
CA ALA A 513 9.01 -3.22 5.62
C ALA A 513 8.39 -3.07 7.01
N MET A 514 8.18 -1.82 7.44
CA MET A 514 7.59 -1.45 8.72
C MET A 514 6.09 -1.21 8.59
N ALA A 515 5.31 -2.28 8.46
CA ALA A 515 3.88 -2.17 8.14
C ALA A 515 3.06 -1.34 9.13
N PHE A 516 3.40 -1.43 10.41
CA PHE A 516 2.69 -0.78 11.51
C PHE A 516 2.88 0.74 11.53
N ASP A 517 3.94 1.24 10.91
CA ASP A 517 4.17 2.65 10.69
C ASP A 517 3.45 3.15 9.43
N SER A 518 2.12 3.04 9.48
CA SER A 518 1.24 3.39 8.38
C SER A 518 0.01 4.10 8.94
N ALA A 519 -0.33 5.27 8.38
CA ALA A 519 -1.43 6.10 8.87
C ALA A 519 -2.76 5.33 8.89
N VAL A 520 -3.03 4.49 7.88
CA VAL A 520 -4.24 3.64 7.83
C VAL A 520 -4.33 2.62 8.97
N LEU A 521 -3.21 2.12 9.51
CA LEU A 521 -3.22 1.08 10.55
C LEU A 521 -3.10 1.70 11.95
N SER A 522 -2.04 2.46 12.17
CA SER A 522 -1.65 3.00 13.48
C SER A 522 -2.73 3.87 14.14
N MET A 523 -3.51 4.62 13.36
CA MET A 523 -4.60 5.48 13.88
C MET A 523 -5.72 4.72 14.60
N PHE A 524 -5.85 3.42 14.34
CA PHE A 524 -6.81 2.52 14.98
C PHE A 524 -6.18 1.63 16.05
N HIS A 525 -4.88 1.75 16.31
CA HIS A 525 -4.25 1.05 17.43
C HIS A 525 -4.78 1.63 18.75
N PRO A 526 -5.06 0.80 19.78
CA PRO A 526 -5.52 1.30 21.08
C PRO A 526 -4.50 2.22 21.77
N ASP A 527 -3.20 2.03 21.50
CA ASP A 527 -2.11 2.84 22.07
C ASP A 527 -1.01 3.12 21.01
N PRO A 528 -1.19 4.09 20.10
CA PRO A 528 -0.19 4.38 19.06
C PRO A 528 1.16 4.82 19.64
N ALA A 529 1.19 5.37 20.86
CA ALA A 529 2.42 5.80 21.52
C ALA A 529 3.27 4.61 21.97
N ALA A 530 2.65 3.55 22.52
CA ALA A 530 3.35 2.29 22.81
C ALA A 530 3.92 1.66 21.53
N LEU A 531 3.12 1.62 20.46
CA LEU A 531 3.56 1.08 19.16
C LEU A 531 4.79 1.83 18.60
N ARG A 532 4.85 3.15 18.81
CA ARG A 532 6.03 3.98 18.50
C ARG A 532 7.22 3.64 19.39
N ALA A 533 7.03 3.50 20.70
CA ALA A 533 8.11 3.16 21.64
C ALA A 533 8.71 1.77 21.36
N ASP A 534 7.89 0.82 20.94
CA ASP A 534 8.32 -0.52 20.53
C ASP A 534 9.19 -0.44 19.26
N LEU A 535 8.81 0.39 18.29
CA LEU A 535 9.66 0.62 17.11
C LEU A 535 10.97 1.29 17.52
N ASP A 536 10.95 2.19 18.51
CA ASP A 536 12.15 2.88 19.01
C ASP A 536 13.11 1.90 19.70
N THR A 537 12.57 0.84 20.30
CA THR A 537 13.36 -0.26 20.86
C THR A 537 14.07 -1.06 19.77
N ASP A 538 13.43 -1.30 18.63
CA ASP A 538 13.99 -2.14 17.56
C ASP A 538 14.96 -1.40 16.63
N LEU A 539 14.70 -0.12 16.36
CA LEU A 539 15.43 0.68 15.35
C LEU A 539 16.12 1.94 15.91
N GLY A 540 15.94 2.24 17.19
CA GLY A 540 16.36 3.50 17.80
C GLY A 540 15.30 4.61 17.69
N PRO A 541 15.41 5.67 18.51
CA PRO A 541 14.41 6.72 18.63
C PRO A 541 14.38 7.69 17.44
N THR A 542 15.42 7.69 16.59
CA THR A 542 15.61 8.65 15.50
C THR A 542 15.54 7.92 14.15
N ARG A 543 14.57 8.28 13.31
CA ARG A 543 14.41 7.71 11.96
C ARG A 543 14.53 8.76 10.88
N LEU A 544 15.00 8.34 9.71
CA LEU A 544 14.92 9.14 8.48
C LEU A 544 13.53 8.98 7.83
N ARG A 545 12.98 10.07 7.30
CA ARG A 545 11.69 10.16 6.61
C ARG A 545 11.89 10.86 5.28
N VAL A 546 11.87 10.13 4.17
CA VAL A 546 12.05 10.76 2.85
C VAL A 546 10.80 11.55 2.50
N LEU A 547 11.00 12.81 2.10
CA LEU A 547 9.96 13.65 1.52
C LEU A 547 9.88 13.40 0.03
N TRP A 548 8.77 12.78 -0.40
CA TRP A 548 8.55 12.45 -1.81
C TRP A 548 7.83 13.56 -2.57
N PRO A 549 8.19 13.78 -3.85
CA PRO A 549 7.42 14.63 -4.76
C PRO A 549 6.00 14.09 -4.94
N GLU A 550 5.06 14.96 -5.35
CA GLU A 550 3.67 14.56 -5.61
C GLU A 550 3.56 13.48 -6.70
N SER A 551 4.49 13.49 -7.66
CA SER A 551 4.55 12.51 -8.75
C SER A 551 4.97 11.10 -8.31
N PHE A 552 5.43 10.92 -7.07
CA PHE A 552 5.89 9.62 -6.60
C PHE A 552 4.71 8.62 -6.52
N PRO A 553 4.81 7.44 -7.14
CA PRO A 553 3.68 6.54 -7.30
C PRO A 553 3.21 5.95 -5.96
N ARG A 554 1.92 5.58 -5.90
CA ARG A 554 1.29 4.84 -4.77
C ARG A 554 1.34 5.56 -3.41
N ARG A 555 1.62 6.87 -3.38
CA ARG A 555 1.54 7.70 -2.17
C ARG A 555 0.19 8.41 -2.11
N ALA A 556 -0.61 8.09 -1.10
CA ALA A 556 -1.88 8.75 -0.82
C ALA A 556 -1.92 9.19 0.66
N THR A 557 -2.90 10.03 1.01
CA THR A 557 -3.06 10.58 2.36
C THR A 557 -3.01 9.50 3.45
N ARG A 558 -3.63 8.35 3.20
CA ARG A 558 -3.74 7.23 4.14
C ARG A 558 -2.58 6.23 4.13
N THR A 559 -1.72 6.25 3.12
CA THR A 559 -0.59 5.31 2.99
C THR A 559 0.76 5.94 3.37
N THR A 560 0.73 7.06 4.08
CA THR A 560 1.90 7.75 4.63
C THR A 560 2.30 7.19 6.01
N TYR A 561 3.35 7.76 6.62
CA TYR A 561 3.81 7.39 7.97
C TYR A 561 2.73 7.64 9.03
N GLY A 562 2.61 6.71 9.98
CA GLY A 562 1.59 6.74 11.02
C GLY A 562 2.13 6.99 12.41
N LEU A 563 3.44 6.82 12.60
CA LEU A 563 4.11 6.89 13.90
C LEU A 563 5.24 7.94 13.86
N PRO A 564 4.92 9.24 13.67
CA PRO A 564 5.92 10.29 13.70
C PRO A 564 6.50 10.43 15.11
N GLY A 565 7.72 10.95 15.20
CA GLY A 565 8.36 11.24 16.48
C GLY A 565 9.22 12.49 16.44
N PRO A 566 9.50 13.06 17.62
CA PRO A 566 10.10 14.39 17.74
C PRO A 566 11.55 14.43 17.26
N THR A 567 12.25 13.30 17.31
CA THR A 567 13.65 13.17 16.89
C THR A 567 13.80 12.70 15.45
N ASP A 568 12.73 12.30 14.77
CA ASP A 568 12.79 11.91 13.36
C ASP A 568 13.36 13.06 12.51
N ARG A 569 14.03 12.73 11.40
CA ARG A 569 14.53 13.69 10.42
C ARG A 569 13.79 13.50 9.10
N GLU A 570 13.31 14.59 8.53
CA GLU A 570 12.68 14.60 7.22
C GLU A 570 13.73 14.95 6.17
N LEU A 571 14.06 14.00 5.29
CA LEU A 571 15.09 14.19 4.26
C LEU A 571 14.44 14.77 3.00
N GLY A 572 14.80 16.01 2.67
CA GLY A 572 14.44 16.66 1.43
C GLY A 572 15.37 16.24 0.30
N ILE A 573 14.87 15.46 -0.65
CA ILE A 573 15.64 14.90 -1.78
C ILE A 573 15.31 15.54 -3.14
N ASP A 574 14.15 16.16 -3.26
CA ASP A 574 13.62 16.77 -4.47
C ASP A 574 12.60 17.86 -4.07
N THR A 575 11.83 18.38 -5.02
CA THR A 575 10.64 19.18 -4.80
C THR A 575 9.61 18.34 -4.05
N ALA A 576 9.25 18.77 -2.83
CA ALA A 576 8.27 18.09 -2.00
C ALA A 576 7.56 19.10 -1.11
N GLN A 577 6.34 18.78 -0.71
CA GLN A 577 5.52 19.62 0.17
C GLN A 577 5.40 19.00 1.56
N GLY A 578 5.05 19.85 2.53
CA GLY A 578 4.61 19.42 3.85
C GLY A 578 5.73 19.08 4.82
N ALA A 579 6.94 19.52 4.53
CA ALA A 579 8.09 19.33 5.40
C ALA A 579 7.86 19.97 6.77
N ASP A 580 8.13 19.23 7.83
CA ASP A 580 8.34 19.79 9.15
C ASP A 580 9.72 20.46 9.19
N VAL A 581 9.68 21.78 9.19
CA VAL A 581 10.83 22.68 9.17
C VAL A 581 11.79 22.53 10.36
N ASP A 582 11.39 21.95 11.49
CA ASP A 582 12.30 21.64 12.62
C ASP A 582 13.05 20.32 12.42
N ARG A 583 12.50 19.42 11.60
CA ARG A 583 13.03 18.09 11.34
C ARG A 583 13.66 17.97 9.95
N LEU A 584 13.46 18.95 9.08
CA LEU A 584 13.93 18.96 7.70
C LEU A 584 15.45 19.02 7.62
N VAL A 585 16.01 18.11 6.83
CA VAL A 585 17.41 18.12 6.40
C VAL A 585 17.45 18.11 4.89
N ALA A 586 18.07 19.14 4.31
CA ALA A 586 18.28 19.22 2.87
C ALA A 586 19.40 18.26 2.44
N ALA A 587 19.17 17.46 1.40
CA ALA A 587 20.18 16.53 0.89
C ALA A 587 21.46 17.24 0.41
N THR A 588 21.39 18.50 -0.02
CA THR A 588 22.59 19.31 -0.36
C THR A 588 23.40 19.75 0.86
N ALA A 589 22.83 19.69 2.07
CA ALA A 589 23.53 19.97 3.33
C ALA A 589 24.34 18.75 3.81
N VAL A 590 23.90 17.54 3.47
CA VAL A 590 24.49 16.28 3.92
C VAL A 590 25.73 15.97 3.09
N THR A 591 26.84 15.71 3.78
CA THR A 591 28.10 15.27 3.16
C THR A 591 28.22 13.77 3.24
N VAL A 592 28.93 13.16 2.29
CA VAL A 592 29.16 11.71 2.26
C VAL A 592 30.65 11.45 2.27
N SER A 593 31.09 10.58 3.18
CA SER A 593 32.49 10.24 3.37
C SER A 593 32.66 8.83 3.91
N TYR A 594 33.83 8.24 3.72
CA TYR A 594 34.20 6.98 4.33
C TYR A 594 34.46 7.10 5.85
N ASP A 595 34.00 6.12 6.61
CA ASP A 595 34.38 5.83 8.00
C ASP A 595 34.94 4.40 8.07
N GLY A 596 36.26 4.28 7.98
CA GLY A 596 36.88 3.00 7.62
C GLY A 596 36.48 2.63 6.20
N ASP A 597 35.89 1.45 6.02
CA ASP A 597 35.44 0.93 4.72
C ASP A 597 33.95 1.22 4.44
N GLU A 598 33.24 1.87 5.36
CA GLU A 598 31.80 2.15 5.22
C GLU A 598 31.54 3.58 4.75
N LEU A 599 30.68 3.75 3.75
CA LEU A 599 30.17 5.07 3.38
C LEU A 599 29.14 5.57 4.38
N VAL A 600 29.36 6.79 4.89
CA VAL A 600 28.52 7.42 5.91
C VAL A 600 28.01 8.76 5.40
N ALA A 601 26.71 8.98 5.54
CA ALA A 601 26.09 10.28 5.42
C ALA A 601 26.24 11.05 6.73
N VAL A 602 26.88 12.22 6.68
CA VAL A 602 27.10 13.12 7.82
C VAL A 602 26.20 14.34 7.68
N PHE A 603 25.25 14.45 8.60
CA PHE A 603 24.26 15.50 8.64
C PHE A 603 24.84 16.79 9.24
N PRO A 604 24.20 17.96 9.02
CA PRO A 604 24.71 19.24 9.54
C PRO A 604 24.82 19.32 11.07
N ASP A 605 24.00 18.56 11.79
CA ASP A 605 24.05 18.44 13.26
C ASP A 605 25.12 17.43 13.74
N GLY A 606 25.92 16.89 12.81
CA GLY A 606 26.95 15.91 13.06
C GLY A 606 26.43 14.48 13.25
N ALA A 607 25.12 14.25 13.17
CA ALA A 607 24.57 12.90 13.22
C ALA A 607 24.95 12.11 11.96
N ARG A 608 25.13 10.80 12.13
CA ARG A 608 25.75 9.92 11.13
C ARG A 608 24.82 8.75 10.81
N TRP A 609 24.74 8.38 9.54
CA TRP A 609 24.02 7.19 9.08
C TRP A 609 24.87 6.41 8.08
N PRO A 610 24.86 5.07 8.13
CA PRO A 610 25.26 4.26 6.98
C PRO A 610 24.55 4.77 5.74
N LEU A 611 25.27 5.01 4.65
CA LEU A 611 24.68 5.62 3.46
C LEU A 611 23.55 4.72 2.90
N VAL A 612 23.70 3.40 2.96
CA VAL A 612 22.65 2.44 2.56
C VAL A 612 21.35 2.60 3.36
N GLU A 613 21.41 2.98 4.65
CA GLU A 613 20.22 3.24 5.47
C GLU A 613 19.45 4.47 4.98
N VAL A 614 20.14 5.47 4.42
CA VAL A 614 19.49 6.65 3.83
C VAL A 614 18.60 6.27 2.64
N PHE A 615 18.96 5.20 1.92
CA PHE A 615 18.19 4.66 0.79
C PHE A 615 17.15 3.61 1.21
N ALA A 616 17.06 3.22 2.49
CA ALA A 616 16.23 2.11 2.96
C ALA A 616 14.75 2.22 2.52
N GLN A 617 14.19 3.43 2.46
CA GLN A 617 12.79 3.63 2.04
C GLN A 617 12.57 3.41 0.54
N VAL A 618 13.52 3.82 -0.30
CA VAL A 618 13.50 3.51 -1.75
C VAL A 618 13.61 2.00 -1.92
N LEU A 619 14.58 1.38 -1.24
CA LEU A 619 14.82 -0.06 -1.32
C LEU A 619 13.61 -0.88 -0.85
N GLY A 620 12.97 -0.46 0.25
CA GLY A 620 11.73 -1.06 0.76
C GLY A 620 10.62 -1.06 -0.29
N ALA A 621 10.42 0.06 -1.01
CA ALA A 621 9.44 0.15 -2.08
C ALA A 621 9.76 -0.78 -3.27
N LEU A 622 11.04 -0.93 -3.62
CA LEU A 622 11.49 -1.82 -4.71
C LEU A 622 11.40 -3.30 -4.33
N LEU A 623 11.67 -3.64 -3.07
CA LEU A 623 11.59 -5.01 -2.53
C LEU A 623 10.18 -5.60 -2.60
N LEU A 624 9.14 -4.76 -2.50
CA LEU A 624 7.74 -5.20 -2.66
C LEU A 624 7.53 -5.95 -3.98
N ASP A 625 8.19 -5.52 -5.05
CA ASP A 625 8.06 -6.12 -6.37
C ASP A 625 9.10 -7.24 -6.60
N ALA A 626 10.27 -7.18 -5.95
CA ALA A 626 11.38 -8.11 -6.16
C ALA A 626 11.28 -9.45 -5.42
N PHE A 627 10.59 -9.52 -4.27
CA PHE A 627 10.46 -10.79 -3.52
C PHE A 627 9.48 -11.74 -4.22
N LYS A 628 10.01 -12.55 -5.14
CA LYS A 628 9.27 -13.62 -5.82
C LYS A 628 9.86 -14.96 -5.40
N LEU A 629 9.02 -15.86 -4.91
CA LEU A 629 9.50 -17.17 -4.49
C LEU A 629 9.88 -18.05 -5.69
N LEU A 630 9.20 -17.94 -6.83
CA LEU A 630 9.27 -18.96 -7.88
C LEU A 630 9.25 -18.32 -9.26
N ASP A 631 10.03 -18.89 -10.19
CA ASP A 631 9.96 -18.53 -11.60
C ASP A 631 8.63 -18.98 -12.23
N PRO A 632 8.15 -18.29 -13.28
CA PRO A 632 6.94 -18.69 -13.97
C PRO A 632 7.11 -20.03 -14.71
N ALA A 633 6.44 -21.08 -14.24
CA ALA A 633 6.24 -22.33 -14.97
C ALA A 633 4.77 -22.51 -15.41
N PRO A 634 4.48 -23.30 -16.47
CA PRO A 634 3.12 -23.60 -16.92
C PRO A 634 2.23 -24.19 -15.83
N HIS A 635 2.81 -25.03 -14.96
CA HIS A 635 2.17 -25.58 -13.78
C HIS A 635 3.12 -25.46 -12.59
N MET A 636 2.58 -25.08 -11.44
CA MET A 636 3.28 -25.11 -10.16
C MET A 636 2.41 -25.85 -9.12
N PRO A 637 2.96 -26.85 -8.40
CA PRO A 637 2.26 -27.48 -7.29
C PRO A 637 2.02 -26.48 -6.16
N ARG A 638 1.10 -26.82 -5.26
CA ARG A 638 1.05 -26.18 -3.95
C ARG A 638 2.31 -26.57 -3.18
N ILE A 639 3.04 -25.60 -2.63
CA ILE A 639 4.23 -25.86 -1.81
C ILE A 639 3.89 -25.60 -0.35
N VAL A 640 4.07 -26.62 0.50
CA VAL A 640 3.75 -26.58 1.92
C VAL A 640 4.99 -26.95 2.73
N ILE A 641 5.39 -26.08 3.66
CA ILE A 641 6.41 -26.37 4.67
C ILE A 641 5.69 -26.58 6.01
N ASP A 642 5.68 -27.82 6.51
CA ASP A 642 4.85 -28.26 7.63
C ASP A 642 3.36 -27.88 7.46
N ARG A 643 2.92 -26.76 8.03
CA ARG A 643 1.55 -26.21 7.93
C ARG A 643 1.45 -24.91 7.15
N LEU A 644 2.59 -24.35 6.70
CA LEU A 644 2.65 -23.09 5.97
C LEU A 644 2.68 -23.35 4.46
N VAL A 645 1.60 -22.97 3.79
CA VAL A 645 1.55 -22.89 2.33
C VAL A 645 2.33 -21.65 1.90
N VAL A 646 3.52 -21.85 1.33
CA VAL A 646 4.38 -20.77 0.82
C VAL A 646 4.07 -20.42 -0.64
N ALA A 647 3.46 -21.35 -1.38
CA ALA A 647 2.95 -21.11 -2.73
C ALA A 647 1.68 -21.91 -2.99
N ARG A 648 0.66 -21.24 -3.55
CA ARG A 648 -0.59 -21.87 -4.00
C ARG A 648 -0.40 -22.55 -5.36
N ARG A 649 -1.10 -23.66 -5.60
CA ARG A 649 -1.15 -24.34 -6.91
C ARG A 649 -1.55 -23.34 -7.99
N THR A 650 -0.75 -23.25 -9.04
CA THR A 650 -0.87 -22.21 -10.06
C THR A 650 -0.70 -22.80 -11.45
N TRP A 651 -1.52 -22.36 -12.39
CA TRP A 651 -1.46 -22.71 -13.81
C TRP A 651 -1.24 -21.43 -14.62
N ARG A 652 -0.42 -21.51 -15.66
CA ARG A 652 -0.11 -20.39 -16.55
C ARG A 652 -0.33 -20.82 -17.98
N THR A 653 -1.03 -19.97 -18.72
CA THR A 653 -1.27 -20.09 -20.16
C THR A 653 -1.38 -18.70 -20.76
N THR A 654 -1.82 -18.60 -22.00
CA THR A 654 -2.14 -17.33 -22.66
C THR A 654 -3.62 -17.26 -22.99
N VAL A 655 -4.13 -16.04 -23.22
CA VAL A 655 -5.51 -15.85 -23.67
C VAL A 655 -5.81 -16.63 -24.96
N GLY A 656 -4.88 -16.68 -25.91
CA GLY A 656 -5.01 -17.44 -27.15
C GLY A 656 -5.05 -18.95 -26.93
N ALA A 657 -4.18 -19.48 -26.06
CA ALA A 657 -4.10 -20.91 -25.78
C ALA A 657 -5.22 -21.44 -24.87
N SER A 658 -5.88 -20.56 -24.09
CA SER A 658 -6.95 -20.94 -23.15
C SER A 658 -8.22 -21.51 -23.81
N GLY A 659 -8.47 -21.18 -25.08
CA GLY A 659 -9.73 -21.53 -25.77
C GLY A 659 -10.97 -20.77 -25.29
N LEU A 660 -10.81 -19.72 -24.49
CA LEU A 660 -11.91 -18.96 -23.87
C LEU A 660 -12.44 -17.79 -24.73
N ALA A 661 -11.75 -17.42 -25.81
CA ALA A 661 -12.09 -16.29 -26.67
C ALA A 661 -13.01 -16.66 -27.84
N GLY A 662 -13.76 -15.69 -28.35
CA GLY A 662 -14.42 -15.76 -29.66
C GLY A 662 -15.71 -16.58 -29.72
N HIS A 663 -16.34 -16.87 -28.59
CA HIS A 663 -17.57 -17.65 -28.53
C HIS A 663 -18.82 -16.79 -28.76
N PRO A 664 -19.74 -17.19 -29.66
CA PRO A 664 -20.81 -16.34 -30.19
C PRO A 664 -21.98 -16.13 -29.23
N ASP A 665 -22.23 -17.08 -28.32
CA ASP A 665 -23.36 -17.05 -27.39
C ASP A 665 -22.97 -17.54 -25.98
N GLU A 666 -23.89 -17.36 -25.04
CA GLU A 666 -23.67 -17.65 -23.61
C GLU A 666 -23.46 -19.15 -23.33
N THR A 667 -24.11 -20.03 -24.12
CA THR A 667 -23.97 -21.49 -24.00
C THR A 667 -22.60 -21.95 -24.47
N ALA A 668 -22.14 -21.47 -25.62
CA ALA A 668 -20.81 -21.75 -26.15
C ALA A 668 -19.71 -21.27 -25.19
N ARG A 669 -19.86 -20.08 -24.60
CA ARG A 669 -18.96 -19.55 -23.56
C ARG A 669 -18.92 -20.45 -22.34
N TYR A 670 -20.07 -20.91 -21.85
CA TYR A 670 -20.13 -21.79 -20.69
C TYR A 670 -19.43 -23.13 -20.96
N LEU A 671 -19.72 -23.77 -22.11
CA LEU A 671 -19.05 -25.00 -22.53
C LEU A 671 -17.54 -24.81 -22.74
N ALA A 672 -17.10 -23.65 -23.23
CA ALA A 672 -15.67 -23.34 -23.36
C ALA A 672 -14.97 -23.27 -22.00
N VAL A 673 -15.60 -22.65 -21.00
CA VAL A 673 -15.07 -22.60 -19.63
C VAL A 673 -15.00 -23.99 -19.01
N ARG A 674 -16.01 -24.85 -19.23
CA ARG A 674 -15.99 -26.24 -18.76
C ARG A 674 -14.88 -27.06 -19.42
N ARG A 675 -14.70 -26.92 -20.74
CA ARG A 675 -13.57 -27.55 -21.46
C ARG A 675 -12.22 -27.07 -20.93
N PHE A 676 -12.06 -25.77 -20.68
CA PHE A 676 -10.85 -25.21 -20.11
C PHE A 676 -10.55 -25.79 -18.71
N ARG A 677 -11.57 -25.87 -17.83
CA ARG A 677 -11.47 -26.50 -16.51
C ARG A 677 -11.01 -27.95 -16.60
N ALA A 678 -11.60 -28.73 -17.51
CA ALA A 678 -11.28 -30.15 -17.68
C ALA A 678 -9.87 -30.35 -18.26
N ALA A 679 -9.52 -29.61 -19.32
CA ALA A 679 -8.24 -29.76 -20.03
C ALA A 679 -7.03 -29.37 -19.16
N ALA A 680 -7.19 -28.40 -18.26
CA ALA A 680 -6.12 -27.95 -17.37
C ALA A 680 -6.20 -28.54 -15.94
N ASP A 681 -7.13 -29.48 -15.68
CA ASP A 681 -7.38 -30.06 -14.34
C ASP A 681 -7.52 -29.00 -13.23
N LEU A 682 -8.35 -27.98 -13.51
CA LEU A 682 -8.57 -26.89 -12.55
C LEU A 682 -9.59 -27.29 -11.48
N PRO A 683 -9.46 -26.85 -10.22
CA PRO A 683 -10.54 -26.92 -9.27
C PRO A 683 -11.72 -26.04 -9.71
N GLU A 684 -12.92 -26.31 -9.20
CA GLU A 684 -14.13 -25.57 -9.58
C GLU A 684 -14.07 -24.08 -9.23
N ARG A 685 -13.30 -23.71 -8.21
CA ARG A 685 -13.17 -22.32 -7.76
C ARG A 685 -11.71 -21.91 -7.78
N VAL A 686 -11.44 -20.80 -8.45
CA VAL A 686 -10.08 -20.32 -8.73
C VAL A 686 -10.03 -18.80 -8.66
N PHE A 687 -8.81 -18.27 -8.53
CA PHE A 687 -8.49 -16.90 -8.89
C PHE A 687 -7.91 -16.86 -10.32
N VAL A 688 -8.34 -15.91 -11.14
CA VAL A 688 -7.82 -15.69 -12.49
C VAL A 688 -7.24 -14.28 -12.60
N LYS A 689 -6.00 -14.17 -13.10
CA LYS A 689 -5.35 -12.91 -13.48
C LYS A 689 -5.08 -12.92 -14.98
N VAL A 690 -5.76 -12.04 -15.70
CA VAL A 690 -5.44 -11.73 -17.11
C VAL A 690 -4.42 -10.60 -17.12
N GLY A 691 -3.40 -10.66 -17.97
CA GLY A 691 -2.28 -9.71 -17.98
C GLY A 691 -2.68 -8.24 -18.17
N THR A 692 -3.84 -7.96 -18.76
CA THR A 692 -4.41 -6.61 -18.90
C THR A 692 -5.17 -6.12 -17.66
N GLU A 693 -5.41 -6.98 -16.68
CA GLU A 693 -6.10 -6.67 -15.43
C GLU A 693 -5.10 -6.44 -14.30
N VAL A 694 -5.38 -5.48 -13.42
CA VAL A 694 -4.42 -5.11 -12.38
C VAL A 694 -4.38 -6.11 -11.22
N LYS A 695 -5.54 -6.67 -10.84
CA LYS A 695 -5.66 -7.65 -9.75
C LYS A 695 -6.35 -8.93 -10.23
N PRO A 696 -6.01 -10.09 -9.65
CA PRO A 696 -6.76 -11.33 -9.89
C PRO A 696 -8.22 -11.17 -9.45
N CYS A 697 -9.14 -11.92 -10.08
CA CYS A 697 -10.54 -12.02 -9.72
C CYS A 697 -10.91 -13.46 -9.36
N TYR A 698 -11.83 -13.63 -8.41
CA TYR A 698 -12.44 -14.91 -8.10
C TYR A 698 -13.36 -15.35 -9.25
N VAL A 699 -13.30 -16.63 -9.58
CA VAL A 699 -14.14 -17.27 -10.59
C VAL A 699 -14.60 -18.63 -10.05
N ASP A 700 -15.91 -18.80 -9.91
CA ASP A 700 -16.53 -20.11 -9.77
C ASP A 700 -16.85 -20.64 -11.18
N LEU A 701 -16.12 -21.67 -11.63
CA LEU A 701 -16.24 -22.28 -12.95
C LEU A 701 -17.53 -23.09 -13.13
N THR A 702 -18.31 -23.29 -12.05
CA THR A 702 -19.69 -23.80 -12.13
C THR A 702 -20.69 -22.69 -12.44
N GLY A 703 -20.37 -21.44 -12.13
CA GLY A 703 -21.31 -20.33 -12.22
C GLY A 703 -21.44 -19.78 -13.65
N PRO A 704 -22.65 -19.73 -14.24
CA PRO A 704 -22.81 -19.30 -15.62
C PRO A 704 -22.48 -17.81 -15.83
N LEU A 705 -22.74 -16.94 -14.85
CA LEU A 705 -22.35 -15.52 -14.91
C LEU A 705 -20.82 -15.34 -14.83
N TYR A 706 -20.12 -16.16 -14.03
CA TYR A 706 -18.66 -16.13 -13.97
C TYR A 706 -18.05 -16.56 -15.30
N ALA A 707 -18.59 -17.59 -15.95
CA ALA A 707 -18.17 -17.98 -17.29
C ALA A 707 -18.32 -16.85 -18.32
N GLN A 708 -19.46 -16.13 -18.29
CA GLN A 708 -19.66 -14.98 -19.17
C GLN A 708 -18.65 -13.86 -18.89
N SER A 709 -18.40 -13.55 -17.61
CA SER A 709 -17.44 -12.52 -17.23
C SER A 709 -16.02 -12.90 -17.64
N LEU A 710 -15.61 -14.15 -17.43
CA LEU A 710 -14.28 -14.64 -17.79
C LEU A 710 -14.04 -14.57 -19.29
N CYS A 711 -14.94 -15.10 -20.11
CA CYS A 711 -14.85 -15.00 -21.57
C CYS A 711 -14.82 -13.55 -22.04
N ALA A 712 -15.61 -12.64 -21.44
CA ALA A 712 -15.59 -11.23 -21.83
C ALA A 712 -14.27 -10.51 -21.49
N MET A 713 -13.60 -10.88 -20.39
CA MET A 713 -12.26 -10.37 -20.07
C MET A 713 -11.24 -10.88 -21.08
N VAL A 714 -11.29 -12.18 -21.42
CA VAL A 714 -10.40 -12.79 -22.43
C VAL A 714 -10.63 -12.19 -23.81
N ASP A 715 -11.89 -12.02 -24.25
CA ASP A 715 -12.26 -11.35 -25.50
C ASP A 715 -11.73 -9.90 -25.57
N THR A 716 -11.57 -9.25 -24.41
CA THR A 716 -10.99 -7.91 -24.33
C THR A 716 -9.47 -7.95 -24.42
N ALA A 717 -8.84 -8.85 -23.68
CA ALA A 717 -7.41 -8.99 -23.63
C ALA A 717 -6.81 -9.46 -24.97
N VAL A 718 -7.48 -10.37 -25.69
CA VAL A 718 -7.00 -10.90 -26.98
C VAL A 718 -6.83 -9.81 -28.05
N ARG A 719 -7.54 -8.68 -27.92
CA ARG A 719 -7.35 -7.50 -28.79
C ARG A 719 -5.96 -6.86 -28.65
N THR A 720 -5.29 -7.07 -27.53
CA THR A 720 -3.91 -6.63 -27.28
C THR A 720 -2.91 -7.62 -27.86
N GLY A 721 -3.28 -8.90 -27.91
CA GLY A 721 -2.49 -9.97 -28.52
C GLY A 721 -2.89 -11.36 -27.98
N PRO A 722 -2.64 -12.44 -28.72
CA PRO A 722 -2.94 -13.80 -28.27
C PRO A 722 -2.03 -14.26 -27.11
N ASP A 723 -0.84 -13.67 -26.98
CA ASP A 723 0.18 -14.05 -25.98
C ASP A 723 0.00 -13.35 -24.63
N VAL A 724 -1.09 -12.60 -24.44
CA VAL A 724 -1.39 -11.98 -23.14
C VAL A 724 -1.45 -13.08 -22.07
N PRO A 725 -0.68 -12.96 -20.97
CA PRO A 725 -0.65 -13.98 -19.93
C PRO A 725 -2.02 -14.17 -19.26
N LEU A 726 -2.36 -15.42 -18.99
CA LEU A 726 -3.50 -15.83 -18.17
C LEU A 726 -3.00 -16.77 -17.08
N VAL A 727 -3.10 -16.32 -15.84
CA VAL A 727 -2.66 -17.06 -14.65
C VAL A 727 -3.88 -17.48 -13.85
N VAL A 728 -3.98 -18.75 -13.53
CA VAL A 728 -5.00 -19.33 -12.66
C VAL A 728 -4.33 -19.78 -11.37
N THR A 729 -4.90 -19.47 -10.23
CA THR A 729 -4.42 -19.91 -8.91
C THR A 729 -5.58 -20.56 -8.16
N GLU A 730 -5.32 -21.63 -7.42
CA GLU A 730 -6.36 -22.27 -6.60
C GLU A 730 -6.97 -21.31 -5.56
N LEU A 731 -8.23 -21.56 -5.19
CA LEU A 731 -8.87 -20.86 -4.07
C LEU A 731 -8.40 -21.47 -2.73
N LEU A 732 -7.56 -20.75 -2.00
CA LEU A 732 -7.14 -21.12 -0.66
C LEU A 732 -6.86 -19.86 0.19
N PRO A 733 -7.49 -19.65 1.35
CA PRO A 733 -8.57 -20.45 1.96
C PRO A 733 -9.86 -20.47 1.12
N THR A 734 -10.71 -21.47 1.34
CA THR A 734 -12.08 -21.49 0.79
C THR A 734 -13.04 -20.69 1.69
N PRO A 735 -14.27 -20.36 1.24
CA PRO A 735 -15.27 -19.72 2.09
C PRO A 735 -15.58 -20.49 3.38
N ALA A 736 -15.52 -21.83 3.33
CA ALA A 736 -15.74 -22.69 4.50
C ALA A 736 -14.57 -22.61 5.53
N ASP A 737 -13.40 -22.14 5.08
CA ASP A 737 -12.19 -22.00 5.91
C ASP A 737 -12.03 -20.57 6.48
N SER A 738 -13.08 -19.75 6.40
CA SER A 738 -13.07 -18.37 6.88
C SER A 738 -13.39 -18.30 8.38
N TRP A 739 -12.35 -18.41 9.20
CA TRP A 739 -12.42 -18.57 10.66
C TRP A 739 -12.85 -17.32 11.46
N VAL A 740 -12.82 -16.12 10.87
CA VAL A 740 -13.15 -14.86 11.56
C VAL A 740 -14.66 -14.59 11.44
N PRO A 741 -15.43 -14.65 12.53
CA PRO A 741 -16.88 -14.47 12.49
C PRO A 741 -17.29 -12.99 12.60
N ASP A 742 -18.49 -12.67 12.14
CA ASP A 742 -19.27 -11.53 12.61
C ASP A 742 -20.18 -11.91 13.79
N ALA A 743 -21.01 -10.96 14.27
CA ALA A 743 -21.99 -11.18 15.32
C ALA A 743 -23.00 -12.31 15.01
N ALA A 744 -23.24 -12.59 13.72
CA ALA A 744 -24.14 -13.65 13.25
C ALA A 744 -23.41 -14.99 13.02
N GLY A 745 -22.12 -15.08 13.35
CA GLY A 745 -21.31 -16.28 13.16
C GLY A 745 -20.89 -16.55 11.72
N ARG A 746 -21.06 -15.59 10.80
CA ARG A 746 -20.67 -15.74 9.40
C ARG A 746 -19.17 -15.46 9.25
N GLY A 747 -18.47 -16.35 8.54
CA GLY A 747 -17.03 -16.23 8.31
C GLY A 747 -16.67 -15.15 7.28
N HIS A 748 -15.60 -14.41 7.54
CA HIS A 748 -15.04 -13.40 6.63
C HIS A 748 -13.64 -13.80 6.16
N VAL A 749 -13.35 -13.54 4.89
CA VAL A 749 -11.96 -13.58 4.39
C VAL A 749 -11.13 -12.63 5.24
N SER A 750 -9.99 -13.13 5.73
CA SER A 750 -9.13 -12.37 6.62
C SER A 750 -7.67 -12.72 6.44
N GLU A 751 -6.81 -11.76 6.78
CA GLU A 751 -5.37 -11.88 6.65
C GLU A 751 -4.69 -11.17 7.82
N LEU A 752 -3.78 -11.88 8.47
CA LEU A 752 -2.93 -11.35 9.52
C LEU A 752 -1.73 -10.66 8.87
N ARG A 753 -1.44 -9.45 9.34
CA ARG A 753 -0.26 -8.68 8.98
C ARG A 753 0.64 -8.64 10.20
N LEU A 754 1.79 -9.29 10.09
CA LEU A 754 2.72 -9.52 11.19
C LEU A 754 3.90 -8.56 11.08
N LEU A 755 4.57 -8.28 12.19
CA LEU A 755 5.88 -7.64 12.17
C LEU A 755 6.88 -8.58 12.85
N ILE A 756 7.92 -8.95 12.12
CA ILE A 756 8.94 -9.92 12.53
C ILE A 756 10.26 -9.18 12.66
N THR A 757 10.96 -9.44 13.75
CA THR A 757 12.27 -8.86 14.06
C THR A 757 13.37 -9.91 13.93
N ASP A 758 14.36 -9.59 13.12
CA ASP A 758 15.63 -10.30 13.04
C ASP A 758 16.45 -10.08 14.33
N PRO A 759 16.90 -11.15 15.00
CA PRO A 759 17.82 -11.01 16.14
C PRO A 759 19.17 -10.43 15.72
N ALA A 760 19.59 -10.62 14.47
CA ALA A 760 20.84 -10.09 13.96
C ALA A 760 20.70 -8.59 13.66
N THR A 761 21.76 -7.86 13.96
CA THR A 761 21.87 -6.43 13.69
C THR A 761 22.89 -6.17 12.59
N TYR A 762 22.70 -5.08 11.85
CA TYR A 762 23.68 -4.62 10.90
C TYR A 762 24.96 -4.16 11.63
N PRO A 763 26.16 -4.68 11.28
CA PRO A 763 27.42 -4.24 11.85
C PRO A 763 27.88 -2.98 11.11
N GLY A 764 28.04 -1.89 11.83
CA GLY A 764 28.49 -0.64 11.24
C GLY A 764 28.17 0.55 12.14
N VAL A 765 28.20 1.72 11.54
CA VAL A 765 27.78 2.96 12.20
C VAL A 765 26.31 2.83 12.59
N GLU A 766 26.02 2.97 13.89
CA GLU A 766 24.64 3.01 14.35
C GLU A 766 23.93 4.23 13.72
N PRO A 767 22.70 4.06 13.19
CA PRO A 767 21.90 5.17 12.68
C PRO A 767 21.78 6.29 13.72
N ALA A 768 21.93 7.53 13.25
CA ALA A 768 21.89 8.74 14.09
C ALA A 768 22.99 8.82 15.17
N SER A 769 24.09 8.10 15.02
CA SER A 769 25.21 8.18 15.97
C SER A 769 26.01 9.48 15.82
N HIS A 770 26.65 9.89 16.91
CA HIS A 770 27.59 11.02 16.94
C HIS A 770 28.97 10.49 17.33
N ARG A 771 30.03 10.78 16.56
CA ARG A 771 31.41 10.50 16.97
C ARG A 771 32.09 11.79 17.42
N GLY A 772 32.60 11.79 18.67
CA GLY A 772 33.68 12.68 19.12
C GLY A 772 33.59 14.14 18.67
N ALA A 773 32.47 14.81 18.91
CA ALA A 773 32.46 16.26 19.02
C ALA A 773 32.74 16.58 20.50
N ASP A 774 33.90 17.16 20.78
CA ASP A 774 34.13 17.85 22.04
C ASP A 774 32.96 18.82 22.27
N PRO A 775 32.22 18.76 23.40
CA PRO A 775 31.10 19.67 23.67
C PRO A 775 31.48 21.17 23.63
N ALA A 776 32.78 21.48 23.53
CA ALA A 776 33.32 22.83 23.53
C ALA A 776 33.21 23.59 22.18
N THR A 777 32.96 22.95 21.03
CA THR A 777 33.06 23.65 19.73
C THR A 777 31.73 24.17 19.14
N VAL A 778 30.59 23.95 19.79
CA VAL A 778 29.26 24.43 19.31
C VAL A 778 28.80 25.73 20.00
N ARG A 779 29.64 26.36 20.84
CA ARG A 779 29.39 27.71 21.36
C ARG A 779 30.46 28.68 20.90
N GLY A 780 30.21 29.33 19.76
CA GLY A 780 30.97 30.52 19.40
C GLY A 780 30.64 31.05 18.03
N VAL A 781 29.51 31.74 17.87
CA VAL A 781 29.43 33.08 17.26
C VAL A 781 28.20 33.77 17.87
N GLN A 782 28.45 34.85 18.62
CA GLN A 782 27.46 35.88 18.96
C GLN A 782 27.20 36.77 17.75
#